data_AF-A0A957D9U3-F1
#
_entry.id   AF-A0A957D9U3-F1
#
_cell.length_a   1.000
_cell.length_b   1.000
_cell.length_c   1.000
_cell.angle_alpha   90.00
_cell.angle_beta   90.00
_cell.angle_gamma   90.00
#
_symmetry.space_group_name_H-M   'P 1'
#
loop_
_entity.id
_entity.type
_entity.pdbx_description
1 polymer ?
#
loop_
_entity_poly.entity_id
_entity_poly.type
_entity_poly.pdbx_seq_one_letter_code
_entity_poly.pdbx_strand_id
1 'polypeptide(L)'
;VMMMHVQSPVPDPRTLRQNIPPVFVDILNKAMAKEPHDRYQRAVELAQDLRWTQDEMTPLGATIVDFGDYQVPDSDRTLLDMENYRASSGETPTEVMPVEGSGGAVIPIAPEIPVPFRPSLGEYPLKKRKSTWMVVGVAIVLLSVVGTAVWYFFLRGPSLDDLLQDANILATAGQYDEAVAAYEGIVTDYPQSDLAQIGLVNALLAKAAQVSPEDAILVYERILHDFDQENESAQSGMISAQLKIASTALTNDDYEEANLLLTEVLRVQPSNVNANQLLGTLLLKQEHFAESVPYFETVLSSDPGSEAANLNIAWAYFHLENYEDALNYFDKYVELSPDTPQGYEGQGRILFNLGNFPEAIVALNQWRELSPTAVSPYQYLGRAYENTGDLQKAIDNYRQWTQYDAQNAEAHTNLGWAFYTQGDYDLAILSFERAVELDVDAGRAYWGLGVSYNKMQDFVKSLAYYKLSAEAMPNISAPQARLGWAYVAVKDYTNAANAFEEALDFALNDMERANAYRGLGEAFRQLGENEQAIYYLGESLKLKPDDLDVVFGLSRASFDLGRFEDAIGYASSVLEYDEAYEKAYVVLGNSYMETGNVSAAISIFAMWTNVNPQNIEAYNALGWSFVIDVQLDEAISAFSKALNIEPEYLPSLKGRAQSYVRIGNCERAIPDLELILSIDANDEGALGLLNQCNP
;
A
#
# COMPACT_ATOMS: atom_id res chain seq x y z
N VAL A 1 -31.04 23.13 -45.10
CA VAL A 1 -29.74 22.56 -45.52
C VAL A 1 -29.23 23.21 -46.82
N MET A 2 -29.81 22.97 -48.01
CA MET A 2 -29.32 23.54 -49.30
C MET A 2 -29.18 25.09 -49.43
N MET A 3 -29.58 25.90 -48.44
CA MET A 3 -29.32 27.36 -48.43
C MET A 3 -28.16 27.81 -47.51
N MET A 4 -27.42 26.87 -46.89
CA MET A 4 -26.35 27.19 -45.92
C MET A 4 -24.93 26.80 -46.36
N HIS A 5 -24.71 26.44 -47.63
CA HIS A 5 -23.38 26.17 -48.19
C HIS A 5 -22.99 27.19 -49.28
N VAL A 6 -22.68 28.42 -48.83
CA VAL A 6 -21.88 29.39 -49.60
C VAL A 6 -20.69 29.82 -48.75
N GLN A 7 -19.72 28.92 -48.65
CA GLN A 7 -18.35 29.14 -48.15
C GLN A 7 -17.50 28.14 -48.98
N SER A 8 -16.69 28.47 -49.99
CA SER A 8 -15.86 29.64 -50.31
C SER A 8 -15.37 29.52 -51.78
N PRO A 9 -14.46 30.39 -52.28
CA PRO A 9 -14.58 31.83 -52.45
C PRO A 9 -15.08 32.21 -53.88
N VAL A 10 -15.60 33.43 -54.03
CA VAL A 10 -16.12 33.97 -55.30
C VAL A 10 -14.98 34.39 -56.25
N PRO A 11 -15.02 34.10 -57.56
CA PRO A 11 -14.07 34.67 -58.53
C PRO A 11 -14.15 36.21 -58.58
N ASP A 12 -13.00 36.90 -58.72
CA ASP A 12 -12.92 38.37 -58.66
C ASP A 12 -13.98 39.07 -59.56
N PRO A 13 -14.92 39.85 -58.97
CA PRO A 13 -15.95 40.60 -59.71
C PRO A 13 -15.42 41.59 -60.75
N ARG A 14 -14.11 41.91 -60.74
CA ARG A 14 -13.45 42.74 -61.76
C ARG A 14 -13.37 42.07 -63.14
N THR A 15 -13.56 40.76 -63.24
CA THR A 15 -13.56 40.03 -64.53
C THR A 15 -14.91 40.05 -65.27
N LEU A 16 -16.01 40.44 -64.62
CA LEU A 16 -17.36 40.46 -65.19
C LEU A 16 -17.88 41.88 -65.51
N ARG A 17 -16.99 42.85 -65.77
CA ARG A 17 -17.36 44.22 -66.16
C ARG A 17 -17.12 44.52 -67.64
N GLN A 18 -18.04 44.04 -68.48
CA GLN A 18 -18.47 44.71 -69.72
C GLN A 18 -19.76 44.05 -70.23
N ASN A 19 -20.81 44.85 -70.47
CA ASN A 19 -22.10 44.47 -71.08
C ASN A 19 -23.17 43.79 -70.18
N ILE A 20 -23.45 44.30 -68.98
CA ILE A 20 -24.74 44.08 -68.31
C ILE A 20 -25.56 45.39 -68.37
N PRO A 21 -26.79 45.39 -68.93
CA PRO A 21 -27.64 46.58 -68.97
C PRO A 21 -28.04 47.09 -67.57
N PRO A 22 -28.17 48.41 -67.34
CA PRO A 22 -28.50 48.97 -66.01
C PRO A 22 -29.78 48.41 -65.38
N VAL A 23 -30.78 48.07 -66.19
CA VAL A 23 -32.03 47.43 -65.76
C VAL A 23 -31.79 46.10 -65.06
N PHE A 24 -30.85 45.28 -65.54
CA PHE A 24 -30.51 44.00 -64.88
C PHE A 24 -29.76 44.23 -63.56
N VAL A 25 -28.94 45.27 -63.47
CA VAL A 25 -28.26 45.65 -62.22
C VAL A 25 -29.27 46.14 -61.17
N ASP A 26 -30.27 46.94 -61.57
CA ASP A 26 -31.33 47.41 -60.68
C ASP A 26 -32.25 46.27 -60.20
N ILE A 27 -32.60 45.33 -61.09
CA ILE A 27 -33.34 44.10 -60.72
C ILE A 27 -32.54 43.25 -59.73
N LEU A 28 -31.23 43.05 -59.97
CA LEU A 28 -30.36 42.30 -59.04
C LEU A 28 -30.24 43.01 -57.68
N ASN A 29 -30.07 44.33 -57.66
CA ASN A 29 -30.02 45.10 -56.41
C ASN A 29 -31.34 45.03 -55.63
N LYS A 30 -32.49 45.10 -56.31
CA LYS A 30 -33.83 44.96 -55.69
C LYS A 30 -34.10 43.54 -55.20
N ALA A 31 -33.53 42.52 -55.84
CA ALA A 31 -33.64 41.12 -55.39
C ALA A 31 -32.73 40.78 -54.20
N MET A 32 -31.61 41.49 -54.03
CA MET A 32 -30.67 41.31 -52.91
C MET A 32 -31.02 42.12 -51.64
N ALA A 33 -32.03 42.98 -51.70
CA ALA A 33 -32.53 43.69 -50.52
C ALA A 33 -33.30 42.74 -49.58
N LYS A 34 -32.66 42.35 -48.46
CA LYS A 34 -33.28 41.57 -47.38
C LYS A 34 -34.51 42.29 -46.82
N GLU A 35 -35.71 41.73 -47.01
CA GLU A 35 -36.63 41.32 -45.92
C GLU A 35 -37.94 40.68 -46.46
N PRO A 36 -38.62 39.79 -45.70
CA PRO A 36 -39.49 38.78 -46.30
C PRO A 36 -41.01 38.98 -46.03
N HIS A 37 -41.57 40.19 -46.22
CA HIS A 37 -42.98 40.43 -45.83
C HIS A 37 -43.90 41.23 -46.78
N ASP A 38 -43.60 41.34 -48.08
CA ASP A 38 -44.61 41.90 -49.03
C ASP A 38 -44.54 41.31 -50.47
N ARG A 39 -44.65 39.97 -50.57
CA ARG A 39 -44.52 39.26 -51.85
C ARG A 39 -45.73 39.37 -52.79
N TYR A 40 -46.88 39.84 -52.32
CA TYR A 40 -48.12 39.87 -53.12
C TYR A 40 -48.35 41.23 -53.82
N GLN A 41 -47.97 42.37 -53.20
CA GLN A 41 -48.16 43.68 -53.83
C GLN A 41 -47.21 43.91 -55.02
N ARG A 42 -45.92 43.57 -54.88
CA ARG A 42 -44.91 43.78 -55.94
C ARG A 42 -45.16 42.98 -57.24
N ALA A 43 -45.94 41.90 -57.18
CA ALA A 43 -46.34 41.16 -58.38
C ALA A 43 -47.39 41.91 -59.22
N VAL A 44 -48.19 42.77 -58.59
CA VAL A 44 -49.23 43.57 -59.27
C VAL A 44 -48.63 44.79 -59.96
N GLU A 45 -47.62 45.43 -59.35
CA GLU A 45 -46.90 46.58 -59.93
C GLU A 45 -46.08 46.18 -61.17
N LEU A 46 -45.36 45.05 -61.11
CA LEU A 46 -44.56 44.53 -62.23
C LEU A 46 -45.42 44.22 -63.48
N ALA A 47 -46.69 43.86 -63.30
CA ALA A 47 -47.64 43.62 -64.38
C ALA A 47 -48.19 44.92 -65.01
N GLN A 48 -48.03 46.08 -64.37
CA GLN A 48 -48.44 47.39 -64.90
C GLN A 48 -47.34 48.03 -65.75
N ASP A 49 -46.08 47.99 -65.29
CA ASP A 49 -44.92 48.53 -66.04
C ASP A 49 -44.70 47.81 -67.39
N LEU A 50 -44.98 46.50 -67.45
CA LEU A 50 -44.89 45.71 -68.68
C LEU A 50 -45.93 46.08 -69.76
N ARG A 51 -46.96 46.87 -69.44
CA ARG A 51 -47.92 47.38 -70.46
C ARG A 51 -47.49 48.68 -71.12
N TRP A 52 -46.61 49.47 -70.49
CA TRP A 52 -46.22 50.80 -71.01
C TRP A 52 -45.16 50.73 -72.13
N THR A 53 -44.41 49.63 -72.21
CA THR A 53 -43.26 49.48 -73.12
C THR A 53 -43.62 49.01 -74.53
N GLN A 54 -44.92 48.83 -74.85
CA GLN A 54 -45.37 48.30 -76.14
C GLN A 54 -45.67 49.38 -77.19
N ASP A 55 -45.87 50.65 -76.81
CA ASP A 55 -46.40 51.70 -77.70
C ASP A 55 -45.35 52.65 -78.32
N GLU A 56 -44.09 52.70 -77.86
CA GLU A 56 -43.10 53.70 -78.33
C GLU A 56 -42.13 53.25 -79.44
N MET A 57 -42.19 52.00 -79.91
CA MET A 57 -41.22 51.52 -80.92
C MET A 57 -41.71 51.66 -82.37
N THR A 58 -41.42 52.81 -83.01
CA THR A 58 -40.76 52.98 -84.35
C THR A 58 -41.09 54.34 -85.01
N PRO A 59 -40.25 54.87 -85.94
CA PRO A 59 -38.77 54.82 -86.01
C PRO A 59 -38.11 56.16 -86.47
N LEU A 60 -36.76 56.14 -86.57
CA LEU A 60 -35.83 56.98 -87.39
C LEU A 60 -35.05 58.13 -86.71
N GLY A 61 -33.71 57.98 -86.69
CA GLY A 61 -32.84 58.82 -87.51
C GLY A 61 -31.89 59.83 -86.84
N ALA A 62 -30.57 59.61 -87.02
CA ALA A 62 -29.48 60.62 -87.00
C ALA A 62 -29.22 61.38 -85.67
N THR A 63 -28.06 62.01 -85.36
CA THR A 63 -26.63 61.88 -85.75
C THR A 63 -25.79 62.60 -84.66
N ILE A 64 -24.58 62.09 -84.35
CA ILE A 64 -23.34 62.79 -83.92
C ILE A 64 -23.44 64.14 -83.16
N VAL A 65 -22.83 64.26 -81.95
CA VAL A 65 -21.73 65.21 -81.59
C VAL A 65 -21.40 65.21 -80.08
N ASP A 66 -20.08 65.29 -79.86
CA ASP A 66 -19.13 65.37 -78.74
C ASP A 66 -19.29 66.40 -77.56
N PHE A 67 -18.38 66.26 -76.57
CA PHE A 67 -17.92 67.16 -75.48
C PHE A 67 -18.76 67.50 -74.21
N GLY A 68 -18.08 67.53 -73.04
CA GLY A 68 -18.44 68.41 -71.90
C GLY A 68 -18.07 67.97 -70.47
N ASP A 69 -17.02 68.56 -69.88
CA ASP A 69 -16.49 68.39 -68.51
C ASP A 69 -17.42 68.74 -67.31
N TYR A 70 -17.18 68.16 -66.12
CA TYR A 70 -16.86 68.84 -64.81
C TYR A 70 -16.83 67.83 -63.62
N GLN A 71 -15.66 67.55 -63.02
CA GLN A 71 -15.07 68.11 -61.77
C GLN A 71 -15.49 67.50 -60.40
N VAL A 72 -14.51 67.46 -59.50
CA VAL A 72 -14.45 66.94 -58.11
C VAL A 72 -14.11 68.13 -57.20
N PRO A 73 -14.59 68.24 -55.93
CA PRO A 73 -13.67 67.93 -54.81
C PRO A 73 -14.28 67.44 -53.46
N ASP A 74 -13.42 66.71 -52.75
CA ASP A 74 -13.24 66.38 -51.32
C ASP A 74 -13.98 67.16 -50.20
N SER A 75 -14.26 66.46 -49.09
CA SER A 75 -13.77 66.86 -47.75
C SER A 75 -13.87 65.77 -46.64
N ASP A 76 -12.73 65.14 -46.32
CA ASP A 76 -12.04 65.19 -45.00
C ASP A 76 -12.62 64.55 -43.68
N ARG A 77 -11.67 64.15 -42.80
CA ARG A 77 -11.75 63.72 -41.37
C ARG A 77 -12.20 62.27 -41.05
N THR A 78 -11.61 61.51 -40.10
CA THR A 78 -10.40 61.70 -39.24
C THR A 78 -9.89 60.35 -38.69
N LEU A 79 -8.57 60.14 -38.81
CA LEU A 79 -7.61 59.68 -37.78
C LEU A 79 -8.07 58.94 -36.50
N LEU A 80 -7.47 57.78 -36.25
CA LEU A 80 -6.77 57.46 -34.99
C LEU A 80 -5.82 56.26 -35.15
N ASP A 81 -4.50 56.53 -35.15
CA ASP A 81 -3.43 55.53 -34.97
C ASP A 81 -3.21 55.24 -33.47
N MET A 82 -2.61 54.09 -33.14
CA MET A 82 -1.36 54.03 -32.37
C MET A 82 -0.76 52.61 -32.33
N GLU A 83 0.56 52.55 -32.15
CA GLU A 83 1.44 51.44 -32.53
C GLU A 83 1.99 50.58 -31.37
N ASN A 84 2.50 49.39 -31.76
CA ASN A 84 3.72 48.70 -31.28
C ASN A 84 3.88 48.32 -29.78
N TYR A 85 4.19 47.03 -29.54
CA TYR A 85 5.49 46.63 -28.97
C TYR A 85 5.86 45.16 -29.34
N ARG A 86 7.17 44.87 -29.48
CA ARG A 86 7.78 43.54 -29.76
C ARG A 86 8.07 42.79 -28.44
N ALA A 87 8.55 41.54 -28.33
CA ALA A 87 9.08 40.48 -29.21
C ALA A 87 8.72 39.09 -28.57
N SER A 88 9.08 37.88 -29.01
CA SER A 88 10.34 37.35 -29.58
C SER A 88 10.22 35.88 -30.04
N SER A 89 11.14 35.44 -30.93
CA SER A 89 11.60 34.03 -31.17
C SER A 89 10.58 32.93 -31.52
N GLY A 90 10.88 31.96 -32.39
CA GLY A 90 12.09 31.68 -33.15
C GLY A 90 11.97 30.30 -33.81
N GLU A 91 12.50 30.14 -35.01
CA GLU A 91 12.27 28.97 -35.88
C GLU A 91 13.03 27.71 -35.43
N THR A 92 12.47 26.52 -35.70
CA THR A 92 13.15 25.22 -35.58
C THR A 92 13.55 24.68 -36.96
N PRO A 93 14.82 24.24 -37.18
CA PRO A 93 15.23 23.50 -38.36
C PRO A 93 15.19 21.96 -38.17
N THR A 94 15.00 21.27 -39.31
CA THR A 94 15.55 19.96 -39.74
C THR A 94 16.59 19.26 -38.84
N GLU A 95 16.56 17.92 -38.62
CA GLU A 95 17.28 16.87 -39.41
C GLU A 95 17.10 15.46 -38.76
N VAL A 96 17.30 14.26 -39.37
CA VAL A 96 17.27 13.77 -40.78
C VAL A 96 17.40 12.21 -40.88
N MET A 97 16.87 11.56 -41.96
CA MET A 97 17.32 10.27 -42.59
C MET A 97 17.08 8.86 -41.95
N PRO A 98 17.34 7.72 -42.66
CA PRO A 98 17.20 7.41 -44.11
C PRO A 98 16.63 5.98 -44.41
N VAL A 99 16.36 5.65 -45.69
CA VAL A 99 16.38 4.26 -46.22
C VAL A 99 16.95 4.22 -47.66
N GLU A 100 17.90 3.32 -47.94
CA GLU A 100 18.45 3.03 -49.29
C GLU A 100 17.58 1.99 -50.04
N GLY A 101 17.40 2.07 -51.36
CA GLY A 101 18.18 1.29 -52.36
C GLY A 101 17.52 -0.07 -52.71
N SER A 102 17.47 -0.59 -53.95
CA SER A 102 18.16 -0.22 -55.21
C SER A 102 17.56 -0.95 -56.45
N GLY A 103 17.82 -0.43 -57.67
CA GLY A 103 17.78 -1.14 -58.98
C GLY A 103 16.40 -1.33 -59.68
N GLY A 104 16.23 -1.16 -61.00
CA GLY A 104 17.11 -0.59 -62.05
C GLY A 104 17.04 -1.33 -63.41
N ALA A 105 16.38 -0.77 -64.44
CA ALA A 105 16.50 -1.14 -65.88
C ALA A 105 15.88 -0.07 -66.81
N VAL A 106 16.26 -0.01 -68.10
CA VAL A 106 16.30 1.25 -68.89
C VAL A 106 16.03 1.06 -70.42
N ILE A 107 15.10 1.85 -71.01
CA ILE A 107 14.98 2.30 -72.45
C ILE A 107 14.58 1.22 -73.53
N PRO A 108 14.00 1.53 -74.74
CA PRO A 108 13.51 2.80 -75.37
C PRO A 108 12.04 2.84 -75.94
N ILE A 109 11.47 4.05 -75.95
CA ILE A 109 10.85 4.82 -77.06
C ILE A 109 10.53 4.11 -78.41
N ALA A 110 9.28 4.24 -78.92
CA ALA A 110 8.85 4.71 -80.28
C ALA A 110 7.28 4.70 -80.41
N PRO A 111 6.61 5.16 -81.50
CA PRO A 111 5.88 6.43 -81.45
C PRO A 111 4.40 6.39 -81.93
N GLU A 112 3.81 7.59 -81.98
CA GLU A 112 2.52 8.02 -82.54
C GLU A 112 1.82 7.13 -83.59
N ILE A 113 0.49 6.98 -83.44
CA ILE A 113 -0.42 6.61 -84.55
C ILE A 113 -1.43 7.75 -84.75
N PRO A 114 -1.45 8.42 -85.92
CA PRO A 114 -2.41 9.47 -86.23
C PRO A 114 -3.74 8.90 -86.76
N VAL A 115 -4.86 9.53 -86.42
CA VAL A 115 -6.18 9.24 -87.02
C VAL A 115 -6.51 10.34 -88.05
N PRO A 116 -6.93 10.02 -89.29
CA PRO A 116 -6.56 10.86 -90.44
C PRO A 116 -7.67 11.79 -90.98
N PHE A 117 -7.22 12.72 -91.83
CA PHE A 117 -7.97 13.34 -92.94
C PHE A 117 -9.36 13.96 -92.67
N ARG A 118 -9.39 15.30 -92.57
CA ARG A 118 -10.58 16.08 -92.95
C ARG A 118 -10.70 16.11 -94.48
N PRO A 119 -11.84 15.75 -95.09
CA PRO A 119 -12.11 16.06 -96.50
C PRO A 119 -12.29 17.57 -96.68
N SER A 120 -11.62 18.15 -97.67
CA SER A 120 -11.90 19.51 -98.13
C SER A 120 -13.24 19.55 -98.86
N LEU A 121 -14.29 20.04 -98.20
CA LEU A 121 -15.57 20.34 -98.84
C LEU A 121 -15.51 21.72 -99.50
N GLY A 122 -15.69 21.74 -100.81
CA GLY A 122 -15.47 22.92 -101.66
C GLY A 122 -16.50 24.04 -101.47
N GLU A 123 -16.12 25.21 -101.96
CA GLU A 123 -16.93 26.42 -101.96
C GLU A 123 -18.25 26.23 -102.73
N TYR A 124 -19.38 26.42 -102.04
CA TYR A 124 -20.68 26.62 -102.67
C TYR A 124 -21.27 27.98 -102.23
N PRO A 125 -21.66 28.87 -103.17
CA PRO A 125 -22.10 30.21 -102.84
C PRO A 125 -23.54 30.24 -102.30
N LEU A 126 -23.70 30.04 -100.99
CA LEU A 126 -24.99 30.21 -100.32
C LEU A 126 -25.34 31.71 -100.21
N LYS A 127 -26.29 32.13 -101.06
CA LYS A 127 -26.89 33.48 -101.04
C LYS A 127 -27.40 33.82 -99.64
N LYS A 128 -26.98 34.98 -99.12
CA LYS A 128 -27.53 35.59 -97.90
C LYS A 128 -29.07 35.67 -97.95
N ARG A 129 -29.75 34.85 -97.16
CA ARG A 129 -31.06 35.18 -96.60
C ARG A 129 -30.93 35.29 -95.09
N LYS A 130 -31.00 36.51 -94.56
CA LYS A 130 -31.14 36.75 -93.12
C LYS A 130 -32.49 36.17 -92.68
N SER A 131 -32.50 35.00 -92.05
CA SER A 131 -33.68 34.47 -91.36
C SER A 131 -33.50 34.64 -89.86
N THR A 132 -33.81 35.84 -89.36
CA THR A 132 -33.79 36.17 -87.93
C THR A 132 -34.68 35.21 -87.11
N TRP A 133 -35.72 34.67 -87.75
CA TRP A 133 -36.65 33.68 -87.20
C TRP A 133 -36.01 32.35 -86.82
N MET A 134 -34.94 31.92 -87.50
CA MET A 134 -34.31 30.62 -87.19
C MET A 134 -33.41 30.69 -85.94
N VAL A 135 -32.73 31.83 -85.74
CA VAL A 135 -31.92 32.06 -84.51
C VAL A 135 -32.83 32.24 -83.30
N VAL A 136 -33.94 32.98 -83.46
CA VAL A 136 -34.98 33.11 -82.41
C VAL A 136 -35.63 31.74 -82.12
N GLY A 137 -35.93 30.93 -83.14
CA GLY A 137 -36.45 29.57 -82.95
C GLY A 137 -35.49 28.67 -82.17
N VAL A 138 -34.20 28.64 -82.50
CA VAL A 138 -33.20 27.84 -81.77
C VAL A 138 -32.95 28.38 -80.35
N ALA A 139 -32.94 29.70 -80.15
CA ALA A 139 -32.82 30.31 -78.83
C ALA A 139 -34.05 30.05 -77.95
N ILE A 140 -35.26 30.10 -78.51
CA ILE A 140 -36.50 29.71 -77.81
C ILE A 140 -36.49 28.22 -77.49
N VAL A 141 -36.06 27.35 -78.42
CA VAL A 141 -35.92 25.91 -78.14
C VAL A 141 -34.90 25.67 -77.03
N LEU A 142 -33.72 26.29 -77.06
CA LEU A 142 -32.73 26.17 -75.98
C LEU A 142 -33.21 26.75 -74.64
N LEU A 143 -33.84 27.93 -74.63
CA LEU A 143 -34.43 28.51 -73.41
C LEU A 143 -35.63 27.70 -72.91
N SER A 144 -36.37 27.04 -73.79
CA SER A 144 -37.44 26.11 -73.42
C SER A 144 -36.90 24.78 -72.93
N VAL A 145 -35.77 24.28 -73.42
CA VAL A 145 -35.11 23.04 -72.97
C VAL A 145 -34.37 23.25 -71.65
N VAL A 146 -33.64 24.36 -71.49
CA VAL A 146 -33.05 24.75 -70.21
C VAL A 146 -34.14 25.13 -69.22
N GLY A 147 -35.17 25.85 -69.68
CA GLY A 147 -36.36 26.17 -68.89
C GLY A 147 -37.07 24.92 -68.41
N THR A 148 -37.41 23.97 -69.28
CA THR A 148 -38.04 22.69 -68.87
C THR A 148 -37.09 21.82 -68.09
N ALA A 149 -35.77 21.82 -68.31
CA ALA A 149 -34.83 21.07 -67.48
C ALA A 149 -34.80 21.62 -66.05
N VAL A 150 -34.67 22.95 -65.89
CA VAL A 150 -34.76 23.60 -64.57
C VAL A 150 -36.13 23.35 -63.93
N TRP A 151 -37.22 23.48 -64.68
CA TRP A 151 -38.59 23.24 -64.19
C TRP A 151 -38.84 21.76 -63.83
N TYR A 152 -38.22 20.83 -64.56
CA TYR A 152 -38.26 19.39 -64.32
C TYR A 152 -37.48 19.03 -63.05
N PHE A 153 -36.31 19.62 -62.82
CA PHE A 153 -35.57 19.50 -61.55
C PHE A 153 -36.22 20.26 -60.37
N PHE A 154 -37.05 21.28 -60.62
CA PHE A 154 -37.74 22.02 -59.54
C PHE A 154 -39.07 21.39 -59.11
N LEU A 155 -39.74 20.65 -60.00
CA LEU A 155 -41.01 19.97 -59.72
C LEU A 155 -40.83 18.49 -59.37
N ARG A 156 -39.75 17.86 -59.84
CA ARG A 156 -39.29 16.56 -59.38
C ARG A 156 -38.38 16.84 -58.17
N GLY A 157 -38.90 16.62 -56.96
CA GLY A 157 -38.09 16.71 -55.75
C GLY A 157 -36.83 15.83 -55.85
N PRO A 158 -35.78 16.11 -55.04
CA PRO A 158 -34.53 15.37 -55.10
C PRO A 158 -34.81 13.86 -55.01
N SER A 159 -34.13 13.08 -55.84
CA SER A 159 -34.31 11.62 -55.81
C SER A 159 -33.70 11.03 -54.54
N LEU A 160 -34.10 9.81 -54.20
CA LEU A 160 -33.51 9.08 -53.08
C LEU A 160 -31.98 8.97 -53.24
N ASP A 161 -31.49 8.80 -54.47
CA ASP A 161 -30.05 8.74 -54.76
C ASP A 161 -29.36 10.09 -54.54
N ASP A 162 -29.99 11.21 -54.92
CA ASP A 162 -29.45 12.57 -54.67
C ASP A 162 -29.38 12.86 -53.16
N LEU A 163 -30.45 12.51 -52.41
CA LEU A 163 -30.51 12.70 -50.96
C LEU A 163 -29.48 11.83 -50.21
N LEU A 164 -29.33 10.56 -50.61
CA LEU A 164 -28.29 9.68 -50.08
C LEU A 164 -26.90 10.20 -50.42
N GLN A 165 -26.68 10.75 -51.61
CA GLN A 165 -25.39 11.35 -51.98
C GLN A 165 -25.05 12.56 -51.10
N ASP A 166 -26.00 13.48 -50.91
CA ASP A 166 -25.81 14.65 -50.03
C ASP A 166 -25.52 14.23 -48.57
N ALA A 167 -26.23 13.23 -48.03
CA ALA A 167 -25.99 12.72 -46.68
C ALA A 167 -24.61 12.04 -46.54
N ASN A 168 -24.18 11.27 -47.55
CA ASN A 168 -22.83 10.69 -47.60
C ASN A 168 -21.73 11.76 -47.66
N ILE A 169 -21.97 12.89 -48.34
CA ILE A 169 -21.02 14.02 -48.38
C ILE A 169 -20.86 14.64 -46.99
N LEU A 170 -21.96 14.85 -46.25
CA LEU A 170 -21.89 15.35 -44.86
C LEU A 170 -21.14 14.39 -43.94
N ALA A 171 -21.42 13.08 -44.03
CA ALA A 171 -20.74 12.06 -43.25
C ALA A 171 -19.23 11.98 -43.56
N THR A 172 -18.84 12.06 -44.84
CA THR A 172 -17.42 12.06 -45.25
C THR A 172 -16.70 13.38 -44.94
N ALA A 173 -17.43 14.49 -44.78
CA ALA A 173 -16.90 15.75 -44.28
C ALA A 173 -16.74 15.80 -42.74
N GLY A 174 -17.14 14.75 -42.01
CA GLY A 174 -17.12 14.72 -40.54
C GLY A 174 -18.25 15.53 -39.87
N GLN A 175 -19.24 15.98 -40.64
CA GLN A 175 -20.40 16.73 -40.15
C GLN A 175 -21.50 15.77 -39.70
N TYR A 176 -21.23 15.03 -38.63
CA TYR A 176 -22.08 13.88 -38.26
C TYR A 176 -23.45 14.28 -37.71
N ASP A 177 -23.61 15.44 -37.08
CA ASP A 177 -24.93 15.92 -36.65
C ASP A 177 -25.83 16.23 -37.86
N GLU A 178 -25.29 16.94 -38.85
CA GLU A 178 -26.00 17.23 -40.09
C GLU A 178 -26.23 15.98 -40.95
N ALA A 179 -25.28 15.05 -40.96
CA ALA A 179 -25.42 13.77 -41.66
C ALA A 179 -26.51 12.88 -41.04
N VAL A 180 -26.51 12.72 -39.70
CA VAL A 180 -27.55 11.99 -38.96
C VAL A 180 -28.92 12.60 -39.23
N ALA A 181 -29.06 13.93 -39.11
CA ALA A 181 -30.33 14.60 -39.39
C ALA A 181 -30.79 14.44 -40.86
N ALA A 182 -29.85 14.42 -41.82
CA ALA A 182 -30.15 14.14 -43.22
C ALA A 182 -30.64 12.70 -43.43
N TYR A 183 -29.94 11.70 -42.88
CA TYR A 183 -30.36 10.30 -42.98
C TYR A 183 -31.68 10.02 -42.23
N GLU A 184 -31.92 10.63 -41.06
CA GLU A 184 -33.20 10.52 -40.32
C GLU A 184 -34.38 11.03 -41.17
N GLY A 185 -34.20 12.14 -41.88
CA GLY A 185 -35.20 12.64 -42.83
C GLY A 185 -35.47 11.64 -43.96
N ILE A 186 -34.40 11.06 -44.54
CA ILE A 186 -34.51 10.04 -45.59
C ILE A 186 -35.20 8.78 -45.08
N VAL A 187 -34.87 8.28 -43.89
CA VAL A 187 -35.51 7.10 -43.29
C VAL A 187 -36.98 7.37 -42.96
N THR A 188 -37.33 8.60 -42.58
CA THR A 188 -38.73 9.01 -42.33
C THR A 188 -39.56 9.00 -43.62
N ASP A 189 -39.04 9.56 -44.71
CA ASP A 189 -39.74 9.65 -46.00
C ASP A 189 -39.68 8.32 -46.80
N TYR A 190 -38.62 7.53 -46.60
CA TYR A 190 -38.33 6.28 -47.31
C TYR A 190 -37.96 5.12 -46.35
N PRO A 191 -38.90 4.66 -45.49
CA PRO A 191 -38.62 3.68 -44.42
C PRO A 191 -38.29 2.26 -44.91
N GLN A 192 -38.23 2.02 -46.22
CA GLN A 192 -37.84 0.76 -46.85
C GLN A 192 -36.46 0.85 -47.53
N SER A 193 -35.69 1.91 -47.26
CA SER A 193 -34.35 2.09 -47.81
C SER A 193 -33.29 1.54 -46.86
N ASP A 194 -32.84 0.32 -47.11
CA ASP A 194 -31.74 -0.32 -46.37
C ASP A 194 -30.47 0.57 -46.40
N LEU A 195 -30.18 1.20 -47.54
CA LEU A 195 -29.05 2.12 -47.71
C LEU A 195 -29.14 3.36 -46.81
N ALA A 196 -30.34 3.90 -46.59
CA ALA A 196 -30.54 5.04 -45.68
C ALA A 196 -30.36 4.63 -44.21
N GLN A 197 -30.85 3.44 -43.83
CA GLN A 197 -30.69 2.91 -42.49
C GLN A 197 -29.22 2.58 -42.18
N ILE A 198 -28.53 1.92 -43.10
CA ILE A 198 -27.08 1.64 -42.98
C ILE A 198 -26.28 2.95 -42.93
N GLY A 199 -26.62 3.94 -43.75
CA GLY A 199 -26.01 5.27 -43.73
C GLY A 199 -26.20 5.98 -42.38
N LEU A 200 -27.41 5.92 -41.81
CA LEU A 200 -27.74 6.47 -40.50
C LEU A 200 -26.92 5.80 -39.38
N VAL A 201 -26.90 4.47 -39.33
CA VAL A 201 -26.13 3.72 -38.32
C VAL A 201 -24.63 4.03 -38.42
N ASN A 202 -24.07 4.09 -39.63
CA ASN A 202 -22.67 4.47 -39.83
C ASN A 202 -22.38 5.92 -39.39
N ALA A 203 -23.28 6.86 -39.64
CA ALA A 203 -23.14 8.25 -39.18
C ALA A 203 -23.27 8.37 -37.65
N LEU A 204 -24.15 7.58 -37.01
CA LEU A 204 -24.27 7.49 -35.56
C LEU A 204 -23.02 6.86 -34.91
N LEU A 205 -22.48 5.76 -35.46
CA LEU A 205 -21.23 5.15 -34.99
C LEU A 205 -20.05 6.13 -35.09
N ALA A 206 -19.94 6.87 -36.19
CA ALA A 206 -18.89 7.87 -36.38
C ALA A 206 -19.06 9.09 -35.45
N LYS A 207 -20.30 9.50 -35.16
CA LYS A 207 -20.61 10.51 -34.13
C LYS A 207 -20.18 10.04 -32.73
N ALA A 208 -20.52 8.80 -32.36
CA ALA A 208 -20.19 8.24 -31.04
C ALA A 208 -18.68 8.24 -30.76
N ALA A 209 -17.86 8.08 -31.81
CA ALA A 209 -16.39 8.15 -31.70
C ALA A 209 -15.81 9.56 -31.45
N GLN A 210 -16.63 10.63 -31.51
CA GLN A 210 -16.19 12.03 -31.34
C GLN A 210 -16.71 12.73 -30.08
N VAL A 211 -17.68 12.14 -29.38
CA VAL A 211 -18.30 12.70 -28.17
C VAL A 211 -17.64 12.17 -26.89
N SER A 212 -18.10 12.61 -25.71
CA SER A 212 -17.62 12.06 -24.43
C SER A 212 -18.08 10.60 -24.26
N PRO A 213 -17.43 9.78 -23.39
CA PRO A 213 -17.87 8.41 -23.16
C PRO A 213 -19.33 8.28 -22.72
N GLU A 214 -19.81 9.25 -21.93
CA GLU A 214 -21.18 9.31 -21.41
C GLU A 214 -22.18 9.58 -22.55
N ASP A 215 -21.90 10.58 -23.39
CA ASP A 215 -22.70 10.88 -24.59
C ASP A 215 -22.63 9.73 -25.63
N ALA A 216 -21.48 9.04 -25.72
CA ALA A 216 -21.28 7.93 -26.66
C ALA A 216 -22.17 6.74 -26.30
N ILE A 217 -22.31 6.40 -25.01
CA ILE A 217 -23.22 5.33 -24.55
C ILE A 217 -24.64 5.60 -25.02
N LEU A 218 -25.17 6.82 -24.86
CA LEU A 218 -26.52 7.18 -25.33
C LEU A 218 -26.69 7.00 -26.85
N VAL A 219 -25.64 7.25 -27.64
CA VAL A 219 -25.67 7.01 -29.09
C VAL A 219 -25.61 5.52 -29.42
N TYR A 220 -24.82 4.72 -28.68
CA TYR A 220 -24.76 3.27 -28.88
C TYR A 220 -26.04 2.55 -28.43
N GLU A 221 -26.60 2.91 -27.27
CA GLU A 221 -27.91 2.44 -26.79
C GLU A 221 -28.99 2.67 -27.84
N ARG A 222 -29.00 3.86 -28.46
CA ARG A 222 -29.92 4.18 -29.55
C ARG A 222 -29.74 3.28 -30.77
N ILE A 223 -28.51 3.00 -31.19
CA ILE A 223 -28.24 2.07 -32.30
C ILE A 223 -28.78 0.68 -31.97
N LEU A 224 -28.49 0.19 -30.77
CA LEU A 224 -28.87 -1.15 -30.31
C LEU A 224 -30.39 -1.28 -30.08
N HIS A 225 -31.08 -0.24 -29.64
CA HIS A 225 -32.52 -0.27 -29.38
C HIS A 225 -33.36 -0.03 -30.65
N ASP A 226 -33.05 1.02 -31.43
CA ASP A 226 -33.92 1.51 -32.50
C ASP A 226 -33.64 0.85 -33.87
N PHE A 227 -32.43 0.32 -34.10
CA PHE A 227 -31.99 -0.11 -35.43
C PHE A 227 -31.54 -1.58 -35.48
N ASP A 228 -30.55 -1.96 -34.68
CA ASP A 228 -29.89 -3.27 -34.77
C ASP A 228 -29.35 -3.73 -33.41
N GLN A 229 -30.07 -4.64 -32.76
CA GLN A 229 -29.71 -5.20 -31.45
C GLN A 229 -28.41 -6.02 -31.47
N GLU A 230 -28.03 -6.56 -32.63
CA GLU A 230 -26.85 -7.42 -32.80
C GLU A 230 -25.65 -6.62 -33.37
N ASN A 231 -25.72 -5.29 -33.38
CA ASN A 231 -24.68 -4.44 -33.96
C ASN A 231 -23.34 -4.53 -33.20
N GLU A 232 -22.44 -5.40 -33.65
CA GLU A 232 -21.14 -5.65 -33.00
C GLU A 232 -20.31 -4.38 -32.77
N SER A 233 -20.38 -3.42 -33.69
CA SER A 233 -19.65 -2.14 -33.59
C SER A 233 -20.20 -1.25 -32.48
N ALA A 234 -21.53 -1.14 -32.35
CA ALA A 234 -22.14 -0.40 -31.25
C ALA A 234 -21.94 -1.11 -29.90
N GLN A 235 -22.05 -2.44 -29.83
CA GLN A 235 -21.79 -3.20 -28.61
C GLN A 235 -20.33 -3.03 -28.14
N SER A 236 -19.36 -3.16 -29.04
CA SER A 236 -17.94 -3.00 -28.73
C SER A 236 -17.58 -1.55 -28.34
N GLY A 237 -18.18 -0.56 -29.02
CA GLY A 237 -18.02 0.85 -28.67
C GLY A 237 -18.60 1.19 -27.30
N MET A 238 -19.80 0.69 -26.98
CA MET A 238 -20.47 0.89 -25.70
C MET A 238 -19.65 0.30 -24.54
N ILE A 239 -19.18 -0.95 -24.67
CA ILE A 239 -18.31 -1.59 -23.68
C ILE A 239 -17.01 -0.79 -23.49
N SER A 240 -16.42 -0.28 -24.57
CA SER A 240 -15.20 0.53 -24.50
C SER A 240 -15.42 1.86 -23.76
N ALA A 241 -16.59 2.49 -23.94
CA ALA A 241 -16.99 3.68 -23.21
C ALA A 241 -17.27 3.38 -21.72
N GLN A 242 -18.05 2.34 -21.42
CA GLN A 242 -18.36 1.88 -20.05
C GLN A 242 -17.09 1.57 -19.25
N LEU A 243 -16.13 0.84 -19.85
CA LEU A 243 -14.83 0.54 -19.23
C LEU A 243 -14.02 1.81 -18.91
N LYS A 244 -14.07 2.82 -19.78
CA LYS A 244 -13.36 4.09 -19.58
C LYS A 244 -13.97 4.92 -18.46
N ILE A 245 -15.30 4.97 -18.36
CA ILE A 245 -16.01 5.62 -17.25
C ILE A 245 -15.71 4.86 -15.95
N ALA A 246 -15.88 3.54 -15.92
CA ALA A 246 -15.60 2.70 -14.75
C ALA A 246 -14.16 2.85 -14.25
N SER A 247 -13.17 2.89 -15.15
CA SER A 247 -11.77 3.16 -14.77
C SER A 247 -11.57 4.56 -14.19
N THR A 248 -12.36 5.55 -14.60
CA THR A 248 -12.29 6.93 -14.09
C THR A 248 -12.98 7.04 -12.72
N ALA A 249 -14.14 6.40 -12.58
CA ALA A 249 -14.86 6.24 -11.31
C ALA A 249 -13.96 5.57 -10.25
N LEU A 250 -13.25 4.48 -10.61
CA LEU A 250 -12.27 3.81 -9.75
C LEU A 250 -11.11 4.71 -9.29
N THR A 251 -10.65 5.64 -10.13
CA THR A 251 -9.60 6.60 -9.74
C THR A 251 -10.11 7.75 -8.88
N ASN A 252 -11.42 7.99 -8.88
CA ASN A 252 -12.11 8.98 -8.03
C ASN A 252 -12.71 8.35 -6.76
N ASP A 253 -12.47 7.05 -6.53
CA ASP A 253 -13.08 6.22 -5.49
C ASP A 253 -14.63 6.18 -5.53
N ASP A 254 -15.24 6.45 -6.69
CA ASP A 254 -16.67 6.20 -6.93
C ASP A 254 -16.88 4.72 -7.27
N TYR A 255 -17.01 3.94 -6.20
CA TYR A 255 -17.12 2.49 -6.25
C TYR A 255 -18.51 2.00 -6.68
N GLU A 256 -19.57 2.79 -6.51
CA GLU A 256 -20.92 2.40 -6.92
C GLU A 256 -21.09 2.50 -8.44
N GLU A 257 -20.66 3.61 -9.05
CA GLU A 257 -20.68 3.78 -10.51
C GLU A 257 -19.78 2.76 -11.20
N ALA A 258 -18.56 2.55 -10.70
CA ALA A 258 -17.63 1.55 -11.22
C ALA A 258 -18.23 0.13 -11.19
N ASN A 259 -18.78 -0.29 -10.05
CA ASN A 259 -19.36 -1.63 -9.91
C ASN A 259 -20.51 -1.88 -10.89
N LEU A 260 -21.41 -0.89 -11.03
CA LEU A 260 -22.58 -0.98 -11.89
C LEU A 260 -22.18 -1.16 -13.36
N LEU A 261 -21.29 -0.30 -13.87
CA LEU A 261 -20.82 -0.35 -15.25
C LEU A 261 -20.04 -1.64 -15.55
N LEU A 262 -19.18 -2.09 -14.64
CA LEU A 262 -18.40 -3.33 -14.81
C LEU A 262 -19.30 -4.58 -14.79
N THR A 263 -20.29 -4.62 -13.89
CA THR A 263 -21.28 -5.69 -13.84
C THR A 263 -22.11 -5.75 -15.13
N GLU A 264 -22.44 -4.59 -15.71
CA GLU A 264 -23.16 -4.53 -16.98
C GLU A 264 -22.33 -5.08 -18.15
N VAL A 265 -21.06 -4.67 -18.26
CA VAL A 265 -20.13 -5.20 -19.27
C VAL A 265 -20.00 -6.72 -19.13
N LEU A 266 -19.82 -7.24 -17.91
CA LEU A 266 -19.67 -8.68 -17.66
C LEU A 266 -20.96 -9.48 -17.89
N ARG A 267 -22.14 -8.86 -17.77
CA ARG A 267 -23.42 -9.47 -18.16
C ARG A 267 -23.49 -9.76 -19.67
N VAL A 268 -22.85 -8.93 -20.50
CA VAL A 268 -22.81 -9.08 -21.96
C VAL A 268 -21.60 -9.91 -22.40
N GLN A 269 -20.43 -9.68 -21.81
CA GLN A 269 -19.18 -10.38 -22.09
C GLN A 269 -18.52 -10.88 -20.79
N PRO A 270 -18.91 -12.05 -20.26
CA PRO A 270 -18.38 -12.57 -18.99
C PRO A 270 -16.85 -12.74 -18.96
N SER A 271 -16.24 -13.04 -20.11
CA SER A 271 -14.79 -13.20 -20.27
C SER A 271 -14.07 -11.92 -20.70
N ASN A 272 -14.67 -10.73 -20.53
CA ASN A 272 -14.01 -9.47 -20.88
C ASN A 272 -12.85 -9.20 -19.91
N VAL A 273 -11.61 -9.30 -20.40
CA VAL A 273 -10.38 -9.21 -19.60
C VAL A 273 -10.29 -7.89 -18.83
N ASN A 274 -10.59 -6.76 -19.48
CA ASN A 274 -10.51 -5.45 -18.85
C ASN A 274 -11.57 -5.27 -17.75
N ALA A 275 -12.80 -5.74 -18.01
CA ALA A 275 -13.88 -5.65 -17.01
C ALA A 275 -13.58 -6.51 -15.77
N ASN A 276 -13.11 -7.75 -15.98
CA ASN A 276 -12.69 -8.63 -14.90
C ASN A 276 -11.52 -8.03 -14.10
N GLN A 277 -10.49 -7.49 -14.77
CA GLN A 277 -9.34 -6.85 -14.12
C GLN A 277 -9.76 -5.65 -13.26
N LEU A 278 -10.61 -4.77 -13.79
CA LEU A 278 -11.10 -3.60 -13.06
C LEU A 278 -12.01 -3.98 -11.89
N LEU A 279 -12.90 -4.98 -12.05
CA LEU A 279 -13.82 -5.41 -11.00
C LEU A 279 -13.10 -6.18 -9.87
N GLY A 280 -12.13 -7.04 -10.20
CA GLY A 280 -11.25 -7.62 -9.20
C GLY A 280 -10.48 -6.54 -8.42
N THR A 281 -10.00 -5.50 -9.12
CA THR A 281 -9.26 -4.39 -8.48
C THR A 281 -10.17 -3.53 -7.59
N LEU A 282 -11.44 -3.34 -7.98
CA LEU A 282 -12.45 -2.72 -7.13
C LEU A 282 -12.65 -3.51 -5.83
N LEU A 283 -12.84 -4.82 -5.93
CA LEU A 283 -13.07 -5.69 -4.78
C LEU A 283 -11.87 -5.74 -3.84
N LEU A 284 -10.63 -5.69 -4.36
CA LEU A 284 -9.43 -5.50 -3.53
C LEU A 284 -9.44 -4.16 -2.77
N LYS A 285 -9.80 -3.06 -3.44
CA LYS A 285 -9.95 -1.73 -2.80
C LYS A 285 -11.03 -1.70 -1.72
N GLN A 286 -12.03 -2.58 -1.82
CA GLN A 286 -13.12 -2.75 -0.84
C GLN A 286 -12.83 -3.81 0.24
N GLU A 287 -11.61 -4.37 0.29
CA GLU A 287 -11.22 -5.46 1.20
C GLU A 287 -12.02 -6.78 1.00
N HIS A 288 -12.74 -6.90 -0.11
CA HIS A 288 -13.45 -8.11 -0.53
C HIS A 288 -12.51 -9.11 -1.22
N PHE A 289 -11.41 -9.46 -0.54
CA PHE A 289 -10.27 -10.20 -1.11
C PHE A 289 -10.68 -11.52 -1.78
N ALA A 290 -11.49 -12.35 -1.09
CA ALA A 290 -11.93 -13.65 -1.61
C ALA A 290 -12.82 -13.54 -2.86
N GLU A 291 -13.64 -12.49 -2.96
CA GLU A 291 -14.51 -12.25 -4.12
C GLU A 291 -13.74 -11.69 -5.32
N SER A 292 -12.57 -11.08 -5.10
CA SER A 292 -11.72 -10.55 -6.19
C SER A 292 -11.05 -11.65 -7.02
N VAL A 293 -10.69 -12.78 -6.40
CA VAL A 293 -9.86 -13.83 -7.02
C VAL A 293 -10.48 -14.42 -8.31
N PRO A 294 -11.76 -14.83 -8.36
CA PRO A 294 -12.34 -15.43 -9.57
C PRO A 294 -12.32 -14.52 -10.81
N TYR A 295 -12.38 -13.19 -10.62
CA TYR A 295 -12.27 -12.25 -11.73
C TYR A 295 -10.84 -12.23 -12.29
N PHE A 296 -9.82 -12.23 -11.43
CA PHE A 296 -8.43 -12.33 -11.87
C PHE A 296 -8.06 -13.72 -12.42
N GLU A 297 -8.65 -14.81 -11.92
CA GLU A 297 -8.53 -16.14 -12.52
C GLU A 297 -9.13 -16.15 -13.94
N THR A 298 -10.23 -15.43 -14.16
CA THR A 298 -10.80 -15.24 -15.50
C THR A 298 -9.85 -14.46 -16.42
N VAL A 299 -9.14 -13.44 -15.90
CA VAL A 299 -8.05 -12.76 -16.63
C VAL A 299 -6.94 -13.75 -16.99
N LEU A 300 -6.41 -14.52 -16.02
CA LEU A 300 -5.35 -15.50 -16.25
C LEU A 300 -5.75 -16.64 -17.20
N SER A 301 -7.04 -16.97 -17.30
CA SER A 301 -7.54 -17.96 -18.28
C SER A 301 -7.43 -17.47 -19.73
N SER A 302 -7.42 -16.15 -19.93
CA SER A 302 -7.31 -15.49 -21.24
C SER A 302 -5.87 -15.03 -21.55
N ASP A 303 -5.18 -14.51 -20.54
CA ASP A 303 -3.77 -14.14 -20.57
C ASP A 303 -3.02 -14.72 -19.36
N PRO A 304 -2.45 -15.94 -19.48
CA PRO A 304 -1.66 -16.56 -18.41
C PRO A 304 -0.40 -15.78 -18.02
N GLY A 305 0.05 -14.84 -18.86
CA GLY A 305 1.20 -13.97 -18.61
C GLY A 305 0.86 -12.64 -17.95
N SER A 306 -0.40 -12.41 -17.55
CA SER A 306 -0.83 -11.15 -16.95
C SER A 306 -0.16 -10.91 -15.60
N GLU A 307 0.86 -10.06 -15.60
CA GLU A 307 1.57 -9.59 -14.41
C GLU A 307 0.60 -8.99 -13.37
N ALA A 308 -0.31 -8.14 -13.84
CA ALA A 308 -1.26 -7.43 -12.98
C ALA A 308 -2.27 -8.40 -12.31
N ALA A 309 -2.68 -9.48 -12.98
CA ALA A 309 -3.55 -10.48 -12.38
C ALA A 309 -2.80 -11.37 -11.38
N ASN A 310 -1.57 -11.80 -11.70
CA ASN A 310 -0.72 -12.54 -10.74
C ASN A 310 -0.47 -11.71 -9.47
N LEU A 311 -0.07 -10.44 -9.61
CA LEU A 311 0.19 -9.54 -8.48
C LEU A 311 -1.06 -9.33 -7.61
N ASN A 312 -2.21 -9.08 -8.24
CA ASN A 312 -3.45 -8.81 -7.52
C ASN A 312 -3.99 -10.06 -6.80
N ILE A 313 -3.90 -11.25 -7.40
CA ILE A 313 -4.25 -12.51 -6.72
C ILE A 313 -3.28 -12.77 -5.55
N ALA A 314 -1.99 -12.49 -5.73
CA ALA A 314 -1.00 -12.66 -4.67
C ALA A 314 -1.32 -11.78 -3.45
N TRP A 315 -1.69 -10.51 -3.66
CA TRP A 315 -2.19 -9.65 -2.60
C TRP A 315 -3.52 -10.11 -2.00
N ALA A 316 -4.47 -10.60 -2.82
CA ALA A 316 -5.72 -11.17 -2.32
C ALA A 316 -5.47 -12.31 -1.33
N TYR A 317 -4.63 -13.28 -1.70
CA TYR A 317 -4.29 -14.40 -0.81
C TYR A 317 -3.44 -13.97 0.40
N PHE A 318 -2.55 -12.96 0.25
CA PHE A 318 -1.81 -12.40 1.38
C PHE A 318 -2.75 -11.85 2.46
N HIS A 319 -3.78 -11.09 2.07
CA HIS A 319 -4.77 -10.54 2.99
C HIS A 319 -5.76 -11.58 3.54
N LEU A 320 -5.91 -12.72 2.87
CA LEU A 320 -6.63 -13.89 3.38
C LEU A 320 -5.78 -14.81 4.28
N GLU A 321 -4.54 -14.39 4.60
CA GLU A 321 -3.53 -15.17 5.34
C GLU A 321 -3.15 -16.52 4.68
N ASN A 322 -3.53 -16.73 3.42
CA ASN A 322 -3.15 -17.91 2.63
C ASN A 322 -1.78 -17.68 1.98
N TYR A 323 -0.76 -17.70 2.84
CA TYR A 323 0.61 -17.36 2.49
C TYR A 323 1.26 -18.28 1.45
N GLU A 324 0.88 -19.56 1.39
CA GLU A 324 1.43 -20.51 0.40
C GLU A 324 0.97 -20.18 -1.02
N ASP A 325 -0.34 -19.98 -1.23
CA ASP A 325 -0.86 -19.57 -2.54
C ASP A 325 -0.39 -18.17 -2.92
N ALA A 326 -0.38 -17.23 -1.96
CA ALA A 326 0.17 -15.89 -2.19
C ALA A 326 1.61 -15.94 -2.71
N LEU A 327 2.48 -16.76 -2.10
CA LEU A 327 3.87 -16.92 -2.53
C LEU A 327 3.95 -17.46 -3.96
N ASN A 328 3.17 -18.50 -4.29
CA ASN A 328 3.13 -19.08 -5.64
C ASN A 328 2.76 -18.05 -6.73
N TYR A 329 1.93 -17.05 -6.43
CA TYR A 329 1.58 -15.98 -7.38
C TYR A 329 2.60 -14.84 -7.39
N PHE A 330 3.24 -14.51 -6.27
CA PHE A 330 4.38 -13.58 -6.27
C PHE A 330 5.60 -14.15 -7.00
N ASP A 331 5.86 -15.45 -6.88
CA ASP A 331 6.96 -16.13 -7.61
C ASP A 331 6.76 -15.99 -9.13
N LYS A 332 5.56 -16.28 -9.65
CA LYS A 332 5.20 -16.03 -11.06
C LYS A 332 5.34 -14.56 -11.45
N TYR A 333 4.96 -13.64 -10.58
CA TYR A 333 5.12 -12.21 -10.85
C TYR A 333 6.60 -11.81 -10.96
N VAL A 334 7.48 -12.35 -10.10
CA VAL A 334 8.94 -12.14 -10.17
C VAL A 334 9.56 -12.83 -11.39
N GLU A 335 9.06 -13.99 -11.81
CA GLU A 335 9.49 -14.65 -13.07
C GLU A 335 9.17 -13.80 -14.31
N LEU A 336 8.03 -13.08 -14.30
CA LEU A 336 7.62 -12.20 -15.40
C LEU A 336 8.33 -10.83 -15.35
N SER A 337 8.43 -10.23 -14.15
CA SER A 337 8.87 -8.84 -13.92
C SER A 337 9.97 -8.75 -12.83
N PRO A 338 11.16 -9.32 -13.06
CA PRO A 338 12.22 -9.44 -12.05
C PRO A 338 12.88 -8.11 -11.66
N ASP A 339 12.75 -7.05 -12.46
CA ASP A 339 13.32 -5.74 -12.15
C ASP A 339 12.36 -4.84 -11.32
N THR A 340 11.29 -5.43 -10.74
CA THR A 340 10.24 -4.70 -10.01
C THR A 340 10.23 -5.00 -8.51
N PRO A 341 10.13 -3.99 -7.62
CA PRO A 341 10.17 -4.21 -6.17
C PRO A 341 8.94 -4.94 -5.60
N GLN A 342 7.78 -4.88 -6.26
CA GLN A 342 6.50 -5.36 -5.74
C GLN A 342 6.48 -6.87 -5.49
N GLY A 343 7.15 -7.65 -6.34
CA GLY A 343 7.26 -9.10 -6.18
C GLY A 343 8.06 -9.49 -4.95
N TYR A 344 9.24 -8.89 -4.80
CA TYR A 344 10.13 -9.11 -3.66
C TYR A 344 9.59 -8.56 -2.34
N GLU A 345 8.78 -7.49 -2.39
CA GLU A 345 8.00 -7.04 -1.22
C GLU A 345 7.07 -8.16 -0.73
N GLY A 346 6.24 -8.69 -1.63
CA GLY A 346 5.30 -9.77 -1.32
C GLY A 346 6.01 -11.01 -0.77
N GLN A 347 6.98 -11.54 -1.53
CA GLN A 347 7.82 -12.67 -1.12
C GLN A 347 8.46 -12.44 0.25
N GLY A 348 9.12 -11.29 0.47
CA GLY A 348 9.84 -10.99 1.70
C GLY A 348 8.92 -10.92 2.92
N ARG A 349 7.74 -10.31 2.78
CA ARG A 349 6.71 -10.22 3.84
C ARG A 349 6.10 -11.59 4.14
N ILE A 350 5.82 -12.39 3.11
CA ILE A 350 5.25 -13.74 3.24
C ILE A 350 6.24 -14.71 3.90
N LEU A 351 7.46 -14.80 3.37
CA LEU A 351 8.49 -15.69 3.91
C LEU A 351 8.82 -15.34 5.36
N PHE A 352 8.77 -14.05 5.72
CA PHE A 352 8.88 -13.60 7.11
C PHE A 352 7.71 -14.11 7.98
N ASN A 353 6.46 -13.98 7.53
CA ASN A 353 5.27 -14.45 8.27
C ASN A 353 5.23 -15.98 8.41
N LEU A 354 5.72 -16.71 7.40
CA LEU A 354 5.92 -18.17 7.43
C LEU A 354 7.09 -18.62 8.34
N GLY A 355 7.89 -17.67 8.87
CA GLY A 355 9.07 -17.95 9.66
C GLY A 355 10.28 -18.46 8.84
N ASN A 356 10.22 -18.41 7.51
CA ASN A 356 11.33 -18.80 6.64
C ASN A 356 12.32 -17.62 6.44
N PHE A 357 12.95 -17.23 7.56
CA PHE A 357 13.77 -16.03 7.64
C PHE A 357 14.96 -15.96 6.66
N PRO A 358 15.70 -17.03 6.31
CA PRO A 358 16.84 -16.93 5.41
C PRO A 358 16.43 -16.51 3.99
N GLU A 359 15.38 -17.10 3.44
CA GLU A 359 14.81 -16.76 2.13
C GLU A 359 14.11 -15.40 2.18
N ALA A 360 13.42 -15.07 3.29
CA ALA A 360 12.88 -13.73 3.51
C ALA A 360 13.98 -12.68 3.42
N ILE A 361 15.13 -12.90 4.05
CA ILE A 361 16.30 -12.00 3.96
C ILE A 361 16.75 -11.80 2.51
N VAL A 362 16.75 -12.84 1.66
CA VAL A 362 17.10 -12.69 0.24
C VAL A 362 16.11 -11.76 -0.49
N ALA A 363 14.81 -12.04 -0.40
CA ALA A 363 13.78 -11.23 -1.04
C ALA A 363 13.76 -9.77 -0.51
N LEU A 364 13.83 -9.58 0.80
CA LEU A 364 13.85 -8.25 1.43
C LEU A 364 15.10 -7.43 1.03
N ASN A 365 16.25 -8.07 0.81
CA ASN A 365 17.44 -7.38 0.27
C ASN A 365 17.22 -6.93 -1.18
N GLN A 366 16.58 -7.75 -2.03
CA GLN A 366 16.21 -7.36 -3.41
C GLN A 366 15.18 -6.23 -3.42
N TRP A 367 14.16 -6.29 -2.55
CA TRP A 367 13.18 -5.19 -2.39
C TRP A 367 13.87 -3.87 -2.03
N ARG A 368 14.83 -3.89 -1.09
CA ARG A 368 15.62 -2.71 -0.71
C ARG A 368 16.51 -2.18 -1.86
N GLU A 369 17.09 -3.08 -2.66
CA GLU A 369 17.93 -2.71 -3.81
C GLU A 369 17.12 -2.06 -4.93
N LEU A 370 15.93 -2.58 -5.22
CA LEU A 370 15.02 -2.06 -6.23
C LEU A 370 14.19 -0.85 -5.75
N SER A 371 14.04 -0.67 -4.44
CA SER A 371 13.36 0.49 -3.84
C SER A 371 14.19 1.12 -2.70
N PRO A 372 15.24 1.91 -3.01
CA PRO A 372 16.13 2.50 -2.01
C PRO A 372 15.47 3.47 -1.03
N THR A 373 14.25 3.95 -1.35
CA THR A 373 13.44 4.83 -0.50
C THR A 373 12.46 4.07 0.41
N ALA A 374 12.31 2.75 0.23
CA ALA A 374 11.43 1.96 1.08
C ALA A 374 12.05 1.75 2.46
N VAL A 375 11.29 2.09 3.51
CA VAL A 375 11.72 1.97 4.91
C VAL A 375 11.42 0.57 5.47
N SER A 376 10.28 0.00 5.08
CA SER A 376 9.80 -1.32 5.50
C SER A 376 10.80 -2.49 5.32
N PRO A 377 11.64 -2.58 4.27
CA PRO A 377 12.69 -3.60 4.20
C PRO A 377 13.57 -3.66 5.46
N TYR A 378 13.93 -2.51 6.04
CA TYR A 378 14.78 -2.45 7.23
C TYR A 378 14.08 -2.98 8.49
N GLN A 379 12.76 -2.75 8.64
CA GLN A 379 11.95 -3.33 9.72
C GLN A 379 11.95 -4.86 9.65
N TYR A 380 11.63 -5.41 8.47
CA TYR A 380 11.57 -6.87 8.28
C TYR A 380 12.95 -7.53 8.34
N LEU A 381 13.98 -6.93 7.73
CA LEU A 381 15.37 -7.43 7.80
C LEU A 381 15.89 -7.43 9.24
N GLY A 382 15.63 -6.36 10.01
CA GLY A 382 16.02 -6.30 11.42
C GLY A 382 15.46 -7.47 12.22
N ARG A 383 14.14 -7.71 12.10
CA ARG A 383 13.44 -8.82 12.77
C ARG A 383 13.89 -10.19 12.25
N ALA A 384 14.19 -10.34 10.96
CA ALA A 384 14.64 -11.60 10.37
C ALA A 384 16.08 -11.95 10.81
N TYR A 385 16.96 -10.96 10.91
CA TYR A 385 18.30 -11.14 11.46
C TYR A 385 18.28 -11.47 12.95
N GLU A 386 17.37 -10.87 13.72
CA GLU A 386 17.16 -11.21 15.13
C GLU A 386 16.71 -12.68 15.30
N ASN A 387 15.73 -13.14 14.52
CA ASN A 387 15.26 -14.54 14.56
C ASN A 387 16.29 -15.56 14.03
N THR A 388 17.22 -15.15 13.17
CA THR A 388 18.35 -16.00 12.72
C THR A 388 19.59 -15.89 13.61
N GLY A 389 19.54 -15.08 14.67
CA GLY A 389 20.61 -14.91 15.65
C GLY A 389 21.75 -13.96 15.23
N ASP A 390 21.65 -13.31 14.07
CA ASP A 390 22.63 -12.31 13.61
C ASP A 390 22.30 -10.92 14.19
N LEU A 391 22.46 -10.81 15.51
CA LEU A 391 22.06 -9.65 16.29
C LEU A 391 22.71 -8.34 15.82
N GLN A 392 23.94 -8.38 15.31
CA GLN A 392 24.61 -7.19 14.81
C GLN A 392 23.92 -6.65 13.54
N LYS A 393 23.57 -7.52 12.59
CA LYS A 393 22.79 -7.09 11.41
C LYS A 393 21.38 -6.66 11.78
N ALA A 394 20.78 -7.23 12.83
CA ALA A 394 19.50 -6.76 13.34
C ALA A 394 19.60 -5.29 13.80
N ILE A 395 20.58 -4.99 14.65
CA ILE A 395 20.87 -3.63 15.13
C ILE A 395 21.16 -2.67 13.97
N ASP A 396 21.97 -3.07 12.99
CA ASP A 396 22.31 -2.21 11.86
C ASP A 396 21.08 -1.85 11.01
N ASN A 397 20.18 -2.81 10.78
CA ASN A 397 18.92 -2.55 10.06
C ASN A 397 17.93 -1.71 10.89
N TYR A 398 17.77 -1.99 12.19
CA TYR A 398 16.95 -1.16 13.07
C TYR A 398 17.48 0.29 13.17
N ARG A 399 18.81 0.49 13.18
CA ARG A 399 19.43 1.83 13.09
C ARG A 399 19.15 2.53 11.77
N GLN A 400 19.11 1.81 10.64
CA GLN A 400 18.70 2.40 9.37
C GLN A 400 17.21 2.80 9.41
N TRP A 401 16.34 1.95 9.94
CA TRP A 401 14.92 2.28 10.10
C TRP A 401 14.72 3.55 10.94
N THR A 402 15.37 3.68 12.10
CA THR A 402 15.29 4.90 12.93
C THR A 402 15.94 6.15 12.29
N GLN A 403 16.77 5.99 11.25
CA GLN A 403 17.32 7.12 10.48
C GLN A 403 16.36 7.58 9.38
N TYR A 404 15.68 6.66 8.69
CA TYR A 404 14.67 7.01 7.68
C TYR A 404 13.35 7.48 8.29
N ASP A 405 12.94 6.90 9.42
CA ASP A 405 11.71 7.25 10.15
C ASP A 405 12.00 7.50 11.64
N ALA A 406 12.58 8.67 11.92
CA ALA A 406 13.04 9.06 13.25
C ALA A 406 11.93 9.32 14.28
N GLN A 407 10.65 9.34 13.85
CA GLN A 407 9.49 9.51 14.73
C GLN A 407 8.76 8.17 15.01
N ASN A 408 9.30 7.05 14.53
CA ASN A 408 8.71 5.73 14.70
C ASN A 408 9.04 5.11 16.07
N ALA A 409 8.09 5.09 16.99
CA ALA A 409 8.28 4.50 18.32
C ALA A 409 8.58 2.98 18.28
N GLU A 410 8.03 2.24 17.30
CA GLU A 410 8.31 0.81 17.13
C GLU A 410 9.78 0.57 16.72
N ALA A 411 10.31 1.40 15.82
CA ALA A 411 11.71 1.33 15.38
C ALA A 411 12.69 1.50 16.55
N HIS A 412 12.48 2.52 17.38
CA HIS A 412 13.29 2.77 18.57
C HIS A 412 13.11 1.68 19.63
N THR A 413 11.90 1.13 19.77
CA THR A 413 11.62 0.00 20.67
C THR A 413 12.38 -1.26 20.25
N ASN A 414 12.31 -1.65 18.97
CA ASN A 414 12.99 -2.84 18.47
C ASN A 414 14.53 -2.67 18.50
N LEU A 415 15.04 -1.46 18.21
CA LEU A 415 16.46 -1.13 18.41
C LEU A 415 16.89 -1.28 19.88
N GLY A 416 16.06 -0.82 20.82
CA GLY A 416 16.31 -0.97 22.26
C GLY A 416 16.37 -2.43 22.71
N TRP A 417 15.46 -3.28 22.23
CA TRP A 417 15.47 -4.72 22.52
C TRP A 417 16.70 -5.43 21.96
N ALA A 418 17.15 -5.03 20.77
CA ALA A 418 18.37 -5.55 20.17
C ALA A 418 19.63 -5.19 20.99
N PHE A 419 19.77 -3.93 21.44
CA PHE A 419 20.85 -3.53 22.36
C PHE A 419 20.76 -4.23 23.72
N TYR A 420 19.56 -4.37 24.30
CA TYR A 420 19.38 -5.10 25.56
C TYR A 420 19.85 -6.56 25.44
N THR A 421 19.56 -7.19 24.30
CA THR A 421 19.99 -8.57 23.99
C THR A 421 21.50 -8.66 23.76
N GLN A 422 22.12 -7.60 23.24
CA GLN A 422 23.59 -7.48 23.10
C GLN A 422 24.29 -7.28 24.45
N GLY A 423 23.57 -6.81 25.47
CA GLY A 423 24.10 -6.45 26.79
C GLY A 423 24.45 -4.96 26.94
N ASP A 424 24.27 -4.16 25.89
CA ASP A 424 24.55 -2.71 25.88
C ASP A 424 23.37 -1.93 26.50
N TYR A 425 23.17 -2.13 27.81
CA TYR A 425 22.00 -1.61 28.53
C TYR A 425 21.86 -0.08 28.48
N ASP A 426 22.96 0.68 28.43
CA ASP A 426 22.93 2.13 28.26
C ASP A 426 22.34 2.56 26.90
N LEU A 427 22.70 1.86 25.81
CA LEU A 427 22.14 2.12 24.48
C LEU A 427 20.69 1.64 24.36
N ALA A 428 20.35 0.54 25.04
CA ALA A 428 18.99 0.06 25.16
C ALA A 428 18.09 1.12 25.84
N ILE A 429 18.54 1.66 26.98
CA ILE A 429 17.83 2.71 27.72
C ILE A 429 17.60 3.93 26.84
N LEU A 430 18.62 4.47 26.18
CA LEU A 430 18.47 5.63 25.29
C LEU A 430 17.46 5.39 24.16
N SER A 431 17.43 4.18 23.60
CA SER A 431 16.50 3.81 22.53
C SER A 431 15.06 3.68 23.04
N PHE A 432 14.86 3.06 24.20
CA PHE A 432 13.54 2.99 24.83
C PHE A 432 13.05 4.34 25.36
N GLU A 433 13.93 5.19 25.92
CA GLU A 433 13.62 6.57 26.30
C GLU A 433 13.12 7.35 25.08
N ARG A 434 13.77 7.18 23.92
CA ARG A 434 13.29 7.80 22.68
C ARG A 434 11.95 7.25 22.20
N ALA A 435 11.66 5.97 22.41
CA ALA A 435 10.36 5.39 22.08
C ALA A 435 9.22 5.95 22.95
N VAL A 436 9.43 6.09 24.27
CA VAL A 436 8.41 6.65 25.18
C VAL A 436 8.23 8.17 25.06
N GLU A 437 9.21 8.88 24.48
CA GLU A 437 9.04 10.29 24.05
C GLU A 437 8.12 10.44 22.84
N LEU A 438 8.01 9.41 22.02
CA LEU A 438 7.30 9.43 20.73
C LEU A 438 5.86 8.93 20.83
N ASP A 439 5.60 7.97 21.73
CA ASP A 439 4.31 7.33 21.91
C ASP A 439 3.90 7.34 23.39
N VAL A 440 2.64 7.75 23.64
CA VAL A 440 2.06 7.84 24.98
C VAL A 440 1.72 6.45 25.54
N ASP A 441 1.41 5.49 24.67
CA ASP A 441 1.00 4.12 25.03
C ASP A 441 2.15 3.10 24.86
N ALA A 442 3.40 3.56 25.02
CA ALA A 442 4.65 2.83 24.78
C ALA A 442 4.98 1.70 25.80
N GLY A 443 4.00 0.89 26.21
CA GLY A 443 4.12 -0.16 27.24
C GLY A 443 5.29 -1.12 27.03
N ARG A 444 5.57 -1.53 25.78
CA ARG A 444 6.71 -2.42 25.47
C ARG A 444 8.07 -1.74 25.68
N ALA A 445 8.17 -0.42 25.50
CA ALA A 445 9.38 0.34 25.79
C ALA A 445 9.55 0.60 27.30
N TYR A 446 8.45 0.84 28.04
CA TYR A 446 8.50 0.87 29.51
C TYR A 446 8.97 -0.46 30.10
N TRP A 447 8.52 -1.60 29.57
CA TRP A 447 9.09 -2.91 29.92
C TRP A 447 10.60 -2.92 29.63
N GLY A 448 11.01 -2.53 28.42
CA GLY A 448 12.42 -2.41 28.01
C GLY A 448 13.31 -1.63 28.99
N LEU A 449 12.82 -0.48 29.47
CA LEU A 449 13.48 0.31 30.52
C LEU A 449 13.53 -0.46 31.85
N GLY A 450 12.39 -1.05 32.26
CA GLY A 450 12.28 -1.86 33.47
C GLY A 450 13.29 -3.00 33.54
N VAL A 451 13.48 -3.78 32.45
CA VAL A 451 14.49 -4.85 32.40
C VAL A 451 15.92 -4.32 32.32
N SER A 452 16.17 -3.22 31.60
CA SER A 452 17.51 -2.66 31.45
C SER A 452 18.04 -2.11 32.78
N TYR A 453 17.23 -1.32 33.49
CA TYR A 453 17.56 -0.85 34.83
C TYR A 453 17.65 -1.99 35.85
N ASN A 454 16.89 -3.07 35.70
CA ASN A 454 17.03 -4.28 36.55
C ASN A 454 18.40 -4.93 36.39
N LYS A 455 18.89 -5.07 35.15
CA LYS A 455 20.23 -5.60 34.85
C LYS A 455 21.35 -4.73 35.40
N MET A 456 21.16 -3.40 35.41
CA MET A 456 22.06 -2.43 36.03
C MET A 456 21.92 -2.35 37.57
N GLN A 457 21.05 -3.16 38.18
CA GLN A 457 20.75 -3.17 39.63
C GLN A 457 20.14 -1.86 40.18
N ASP A 458 19.66 -0.95 39.32
CA ASP A 458 18.83 0.19 39.72
C ASP A 458 17.37 -0.27 39.89
N PHE A 459 17.13 -0.98 40.99
CA PHE A 459 15.82 -1.56 41.30
C PHE A 459 14.73 -0.49 41.51
N VAL A 460 15.10 0.74 41.87
CA VAL A 460 14.16 1.85 42.08
C VAL A 460 13.62 2.35 40.74
N LYS A 461 14.50 2.64 39.77
CA LYS A 461 14.04 2.99 38.40
C LYS A 461 13.37 1.81 37.73
N SER A 462 13.91 0.59 37.87
CA SER A 462 13.33 -0.63 37.33
C SER A 462 11.87 -0.77 37.77
N LEU A 463 11.59 -0.62 39.07
CA LEU A 463 10.23 -0.64 39.62
C LEU A 463 9.34 0.47 39.02
N ALA A 464 9.84 1.70 38.91
CA ALA A 464 9.08 2.81 38.34
C ALA A 464 8.64 2.54 36.89
N TYR A 465 9.53 2.03 36.05
CA TYR A 465 9.20 1.71 34.65
C TYR A 465 8.33 0.46 34.51
N TYR A 466 8.45 -0.55 35.39
CA TYR A 466 7.51 -1.67 35.38
C TYR A 466 6.09 -1.28 35.80
N LYS A 467 5.91 -0.27 36.67
CA LYS A 467 4.57 0.29 36.95
C LYS A 467 3.96 0.91 35.71
N LEU A 468 4.68 1.80 35.03
CA LEU A 468 4.25 2.39 33.76
C LEU A 468 3.97 1.33 32.68
N SER A 469 4.78 0.26 32.64
CA SER A 469 4.56 -0.88 31.75
C SER A 469 3.29 -1.68 32.06
N ALA A 470 2.91 -1.81 33.33
CA ALA A 470 1.67 -2.47 33.74
C ALA A 470 0.45 -1.56 33.50
N GLU A 471 0.56 -0.27 33.82
CA GLU A 471 -0.46 0.75 33.57
C GLU A 471 -0.81 0.87 32.07
N ALA A 472 0.19 0.81 31.18
CA ALA A 472 0.00 0.82 29.73
C ALA A 472 -0.49 -0.53 29.14
N MET A 473 -0.40 -1.63 29.90
CA MET A 473 -0.81 -2.97 29.45
C MET A 473 -1.59 -3.71 30.57
N PRO A 474 -2.71 -3.15 31.05
CA PRO A 474 -3.32 -3.53 32.33
C PRO A 474 -3.93 -4.94 32.34
N ASN A 475 -4.26 -5.48 31.18
CA ASN A 475 -4.91 -6.80 31.02
C ASN A 475 -3.94 -7.88 30.50
N ILE A 476 -2.63 -7.76 30.79
CA ILE A 476 -1.61 -8.74 30.37
C ILE A 476 -0.86 -9.26 31.60
N SER A 477 -0.76 -10.59 31.74
CA SER A 477 -0.10 -11.25 32.87
C SER A 477 1.39 -10.87 33.00
N ALA A 478 2.13 -10.83 31.89
CA ALA A 478 3.59 -10.71 31.94
C ALA A 478 4.13 -9.38 32.51
N PRO A 479 3.59 -8.19 32.15
CA PRO A 479 3.97 -6.92 32.79
C PRO A 479 3.71 -6.91 34.31
N GLN A 480 2.57 -7.43 34.74
CA GLN A 480 2.20 -7.52 36.16
C GLN A 480 3.14 -8.46 36.92
N ALA A 481 3.47 -9.63 36.35
CA ALA A 481 4.45 -10.53 36.95
C ALA A 481 5.86 -9.89 37.05
N ARG A 482 6.27 -9.08 36.06
CA ARG A 482 7.53 -8.33 36.12
C ARG A 482 7.52 -7.26 37.21
N LEU A 483 6.40 -6.56 37.38
CA LEU A 483 6.19 -5.62 38.47
C LEU A 483 6.27 -6.30 39.84
N GLY A 484 5.67 -7.48 39.99
CA GLY A 484 5.80 -8.33 41.19
C GLY A 484 7.26 -8.65 41.54
N TRP A 485 8.05 -9.11 40.56
CA TRP A 485 9.49 -9.37 40.77
C TRP A 485 10.30 -8.10 41.09
N ALA A 486 9.91 -6.94 40.55
CA ALA A 486 10.54 -5.66 40.89
C ALA A 486 10.24 -5.22 42.33
N TYR A 487 9.01 -5.45 42.81
CA TYR A 487 8.65 -5.26 44.21
C TYR A 487 9.42 -6.21 45.14
N VAL A 488 9.61 -7.49 44.78
CA VAL A 488 10.49 -8.43 45.52
C VAL A 488 11.91 -7.88 45.62
N ALA A 489 12.46 -7.32 44.53
CA ALA A 489 13.83 -6.78 44.52
C ALA A 489 14.01 -5.57 45.45
N VAL A 490 12.99 -4.71 45.62
CA VAL A 490 13.00 -3.62 46.61
C VAL A 490 12.49 -4.02 48.01
N LYS A 491 12.19 -5.32 48.21
CA LYS A 491 11.67 -5.92 49.46
C LYS A 491 10.28 -5.44 49.90
N ASP A 492 9.46 -4.99 48.95
CA ASP A 492 8.05 -4.63 49.17
C ASP A 492 7.16 -5.84 48.85
N TYR A 493 7.19 -6.84 49.75
CA TYR A 493 6.57 -8.14 49.48
C TYR A 493 5.03 -8.10 49.45
N THR A 494 4.41 -7.11 50.10
CA THR A 494 2.95 -6.91 50.04
C THR A 494 2.51 -6.44 48.66
N ASN A 495 3.17 -5.43 48.08
CA ASN A 495 2.84 -5.03 46.72
C ASN A 495 3.33 -6.04 45.67
N ALA A 496 4.37 -6.84 45.97
CA ALA A 496 4.73 -7.98 45.15
C ALA A 496 3.60 -9.01 45.05
N ALA A 497 3.01 -9.40 46.19
CA ALA A 497 1.89 -10.33 46.21
C ALA A 497 0.72 -9.81 45.36
N ASN A 498 0.25 -8.58 45.60
CA ASN A 498 -0.84 -7.95 44.83
C ASN A 498 -0.57 -7.99 43.30
N ALA A 499 0.64 -7.62 42.87
CA ALA A 499 1.01 -7.63 41.44
C ALA A 499 1.08 -9.04 40.84
N PHE A 500 1.40 -10.07 41.63
CA PHE A 500 1.31 -11.46 41.18
C PHE A 500 -0.13 -12.01 41.19
N GLU A 501 -1.02 -11.51 42.06
CA GLU A 501 -2.46 -11.81 42.01
C GLU A 501 -3.08 -11.21 40.73
N GLU A 502 -2.81 -9.94 40.44
CA GLU A 502 -3.20 -9.30 39.16
C GLU A 502 -2.61 -10.06 37.95
N ALA A 503 -1.36 -10.52 38.03
CA ALA A 503 -0.76 -11.33 36.98
C ALA A 503 -1.46 -12.69 36.78
N LEU A 504 -2.03 -13.27 37.83
CA LEU A 504 -2.75 -14.53 37.79
C LEU A 504 -4.14 -14.37 37.15
N ASP A 505 -4.84 -13.28 37.45
CA ASP A 505 -6.16 -12.96 36.88
C ASP A 505 -6.14 -12.84 35.34
N PHE A 506 -5.02 -12.37 34.77
CA PHE A 506 -4.81 -12.24 33.33
C PHE A 506 -4.00 -13.38 32.69
N ALA A 507 -3.73 -14.47 33.40
CA ALA A 507 -2.90 -15.57 32.90
C ALA A 507 -3.66 -16.49 31.93
N LEU A 508 -3.33 -16.42 30.64
CA LEU A 508 -4.03 -17.13 29.56
C LEU A 508 -3.63 -18.60 29.49
N ASN A 509 -2.39 -18.94 29.87
CA ASN A 509 -1.84 -20.30 29.78
C ASN A 509 -1.21 -20.80 31.10
N ASP A 510 -0.93 -22.10 31.18
CA ASP A 510 -0.38 -22.73 32.39
C ASP A 510 1.04 -22.27 32.72
N MET A 511 1.82 -21.84 31.72
CA MET A 511 3.16 -21.30 31.95
C MET A 511 3.11 -19.95 32.69
N GLU A 512 2.18 -19.07 32.31
CA GLU A 512 1.91 -17.80 32.99
C GLU A 512 1.36 -18.03 34.40
N ARG A 513 0.36 -18.92 34.55
CA ARG A 513 -0.19 -19.29 35.87
C ARG A 513 0.88 -19.81 36.82
N ALA A 514 1.74 -20.73 36.34
CA ALA A 514 2.85 -21.25 37.13
C ALA A 514 3.83 -20.13 37.55
N ASN A 515 4.19 -19.23 36.63
CA ASN A 515 5.09 -18.12 36.93
C ASN A 515 4.51 -17.14 37.98
N ALA A 516 3.20 -16.86 37.93
CA ALA A 516 2.49 -16.03 38.90
C ALA A 516 2.40 -16.73 40.27
N TYR A 517 2.00 -18.00 40.31
CA TYR A 517 1.98 -18.81 41.53
C TYR A 517 3.35 -18.92 42.21
N ARG A 518 4.43 -19.08 41.43
CA ARG A 518 5.80 -19.05 41.96
C ARG A 518 6.16 -17.70 42.58
N GLY A 519 5.72 -16.60 41.96
CA GLY A 519 5.89 -15.25 42.48
C GLY A 519 5.17 -15.03 43.81
N LEU A 520 3.87 -15.40 43.89
CA LEU A 520 3.09 -15.41 45.13
C LEU A 520 3.76 -16.25 46.22
N GLY A 521 4.21 -17.45 45.85
CA GLY A 521 4.92 -18.37 46.72
C GLY A 521 6.13 -17.74 47.43
N GLU A 522 7.03 -17.10 46.68
CA GLU A 522 8.19 -16.42 47.28
C GLU A 522 7.77 -15.15 48.04
N ALA A 523 6.79 -14.38 47.56
CA ALA A 523 6.29 -13.18 48.24
C ALA A 523 5.68 -13.50 49.63
N PHE A 524 4.79 -14.48 49.71
CA PHE A 524 4.20 -14.91 50.99
C PHE A 524 5.24 -15.52 51.93
N ARG A 525 6.23 -16.27 51.43
CA ARG A 525 7.33 -16.78 52.26
C ARG A 525 8.16 -15.65 52.88
N GLN A 526 8.42 -14.58 52.12
CA GLN A 526 9.13 -13.39 52.61
C GLN A 526 8.29 -12.54 53.59
N LEU A 527 6.95 -12.64 53.53
CA LEU A 527 6.04 -12.09 54.54
C LEU A 527 5.94 -12.97 55.81
N GLY A 528 6.48 -14.19 55.79
CA GLY A 528 6.33 -15.20 56.85
C GLY A 528 5.01 -15.97 56.81
N GLU A 529 4.19 -15.75 55.78
CA GLU A 529 2.90 -16.42 55.54
C GLU A 529 3.12 -17.79 54.87
N ASN A 530 3.89 -18.65 55.56
CA ASN A 530 4.45 -19.89 55.00
C ASN A 530 3.40 -20.91 54.57
N GLU A 531 2.19 -20.92 55.15
CA GLU A 531 1.10 -21.80 54.70
C GLU A 531 0.58 -21.40 53.31
N GLN A 532 0.43 -20.09 53.05
CA GLN A 532 0.09 -19.58 51.71
C GLN A 532 1.25 -19.80 50.74
N ALA A 533 2.50 -19.60 51.18
CA ALA A 533 3.67 -19.89 50.36
C ALA A 533 3.68 -21.35 49.87
N ILE A 534 3.48 -22.32 50.77
CA ILE A 534 3.39 -23.75 50.41
C ILE A 534 2.22 -24.02 49.46
N TYR A 535 1.06 -23.39 49.69
CA TYR A 535 -0.09 -23.53 48.80
C TYR A 535 0.22 -23.07 47.37
N TYR A 536 0.67 -21.83 47.17
CA TYR A 536 0.91 -21.29 45.84
C TYR A 536 2.09 -21.96 45.13
N LEU A 537 3.18 -22.28 45.85
CA LEU A 537 4.27 -23.08 45.27
C LEU A 537 3.81 -24.49 44.88
N GLY A 538 2.89 -25.08 45.66
CA GLY A 538 2.25 -26.36 45.32
C GLY A 538 1.41 -26.29 44.05
N GLU A 539 0.61 -25.23 43.86
CA GLU A 539 -0.12 -25.02 42.59
C GLU A 539 0.83 -24.76 41.41
N SER A 540 1.93 -24.02 41.62
CA SER A 540 2.98 -23.86 40.60
C SER A 540 3.60 -25.20 40.19
N LEU A 541 3.92 -26.07 41.16
CA LEU A 541 4.55 -27.36 40.92
C LEU A 541 3.63 -28.33 40.16
N LYS A 542 2.30 -28.24 40.34
CA LYS A 542 1.34 -29.04 39.54
C LYS A 542 1.38 -28.68 38.06
N LEU A 543 1.64 -27.42 37.73
CA LEU A 543 1.70 -26.91 36.35
C LEU A 543 3.10 -27.10 35.74
N LYS A 544 4.16 -27.03 36.54
CA LYS A 544 5.56 -27.29 36.16
C LYS A 544 6.23 -28.23 37.18
N PRO A 545 6.11 -29.56 37.02
CA PRO A 545 6.63 -30.54 37.99
C PRO A 545 8.16 -30.58 38.11
N ASP A 546 8.87 -29.92 37.20
CA ASP A 546 10.33 -29.91 37.04
C ASP A 546 11.00 -28.58 37.43
N ASP A 547 10.24 -27.58 37.91
CA ASP A 547 10.81 -26.30 38.38
C ASP A 547 11.50 -26.47 39.76
N LEU A 548 12.80 -26.76 39.74
CA LEU A 548 13.61 -26.96 40.94
C LEU A 548 13.62 -25.74 41.89
N ASP A 549 13.45 -24.51 41.39
CA ASP A 549 13.36 -23.33 42.25
C ASP A 549 12.03 -23.30 43.02
N VAL A 550 10.95 -23.85 42.46
CA VAL A 550 9.67 -24.06 43.15
C VAL A 550 9.80 -25.16 44.22
N VAL A 551 10.46 -26.29 43.90
CA VAL A 551 10.69 -27.37 44.87
C VAL A 551 11.58 -26.89 46.02
N PHE A 552 12.64 -26.14 45.72
CA PHE A 552 13.49 -25.52 46.74
C PHE A 552 12.73 -24.42 47.53
N GLY A 553 11.81 -23.70 46.90
CA GLY A 553 10.86 -22.82 47.57
C GLY A 553 9.98 -23.56 48.59
N LEU A 554 9.42 -24.71 48.21
CA LEU A 554 8.61 -25.57 49.08
C LEU A 554 9.42 -26.11 50.26
N SER A 555 10.68 -26.49 50.02
CA SER A 555 11.59 -26.92 51.09
C SER A 555 11.82 -25.79 52.11
N ARG A 556 12.17 -24.57 51.63
CA ARG A 556 12.34 -23.39 52.49
C ARG A 556 11.07 -23.04 53.26
N ALA A 557 9.93 -22.94 52.60
CA ALA A 557 8.66 -22.59 53.25
C ALA A 557 8.21 -23.66 54.27
N SER A 558 8.46 -24.95 53.98
CA SER A 558 8.23 -26.05 54.93
C SER A 558 9.16 -25.96 56.14
N PHE A 559 10.44 -25.63 55.94
CA PHE A 559 11.40 -25.41 57.03
C PHE A 559 11.00 -24.20 57.90
N ASP A 560 10.68 -23.07 57.27
CA ASP A 560 10.25 -21.83 57.93
C ASP A 560 8.91 -22.02 58.70
N LEU A 561 8.10 -23.04 58.35
CA LEU A 561 6.87 -23.45 59.05
C LEU A 561 7.11 -24.54 60.13
N GLY A 562 8.32 -25.07 60.26
CA GLY A 562 8.67 -26.16 61.19
C GLY A 562 8.25 -27.57 60.72
N ARG A 563 7.87 -27.73 59.45
CA ARG A 563 7.57 -29.04 58.82
C ARG A 563 8.84 -29.67 58.28
N PHE A 564 9.75 -30.04 59.18
CA PHE A 564 11.11 -30.47 58.82
C PHE A 564 11.15 -31.74 57.96
N GLU A 565 10.24 -32.70 58.14
CA GLU A 565 10.17 -33.90 57.29
C GLU A 565 9.76 -33.57 55.84
N ASP A 566 8.81 -32.65 55.65
CA ASP A 566 8.43 -32.15 54.32
C ASP A 566 9.63 -31.39 53.70
N ALA A 567 10.32 -30.56 54.49
CA ALA A 567 11.51 -29.83 54.06
C ALA A 567 12.66 -30.75 53.63
N ILE A 568 12.90 -31.84 54.38
CA ILE A 568 13.84 -32.92 54.05
C ILE A 568 13.46 -33.56 52.71
N GLY A 569 12.20 -33.93 52.54
CA GLY A 569 11.71 -34.55 51.30
C GLY A 569 11.96 -33.66 50.07
N TYR A 570 11.59 -32.38 50.15
CA TYR A 570 11.78 -31.42 49.05
C TYR A 570 13.26 -31.05 48.81
N ALA A 571 14.09 -30.90 49.85
CA ALA A 571 15.52 -30.61 49.64
C ALA A 571 16.28 -31.83 49.10
N SER A 572 15.91 -33.04 49.53
CA SER A 572 16.50 -34.27 49.02
C SER A 572 16.20 -34.44 47.54
N SER A 573 14.95 -34.21 47.11
CA SER A 573 14.60 -34.33 45.69
C SER A 573 15.30 -33.28 44.82
N VAL A 574 15.52 -32.05 45.31
CA VAL A 574 16.36 -31.06 44.58
C VAL A 574 17.77 -31.61 44.36
N LEU A 575 18.39 -32.21 45.38
CA LEU A 575 19.74 -32.78 45.27
C LEU A 575 19.81 -34.09 44.48
N GLU A 576 18.69 -34.83 44.34
CA GLU A 576 18.60 -35.99 43.43
C GLU A 576 18.65 -35.58 41.95
N TYR A 577 18.18 -34.36 41.61
CA TYR A 577 18.26 -33.81 40.24
C TYR A 577 19.52 -32.97 40.01
N ASP A 578 19.95 -32.18 40.99
CA ASP A 578 21.14 -31.33 40.92
C ASP A 578 21.96 -31.42 42.21
N GLU A 579 22.93 -32.34 42.24
CA GLU A 579 23.91 -32.50 43.33
C GLU A 579 24.77 -31.24 43.55
N ALA A 580 24.81 -30.29 42.62
CA ALA A 580 25.55 -29.03 42.77
C ALA A 580 24.72 -27.89 43.39
N TYR A 581 23.43 -28.10 43.70
CA TYR A 581 22.54 -27.06 44.24
C TYR A 581 22.85 -26.74 45.72
N GLU A 582 23.93 -26.00 45.97
CA GLU A 582 24.47 -25.71 47.31
C GLU A 582 23.43 -25.26 48.35
N LYS A 583 22.45 -24.45 47.95
CA LYS A 583 21.42 -23.92 48.85
C LYS A 583 20.53 -25.01 49.46
N ALA A 584 20.35 -26.15 48.80
CA ALA A 584 19.54 -27.25 49.30
C ALA A 584 20.25 -28.01 50.45
N TYR A 585 21.59 -28.10 50.44
CA TYR A 585 22.35 -28.69 51.54
C TYR A 585 22.14 -27.96 52.87
N VAL A 586 22.02 -26.63 52.84
CA VAL A 586 21.74 -25.80 54.02
C VAL A 586 20.41 -26.21 54.65
N VAL A 587 19.34 -26.23 53.85
CA VAL A 587 17.98 -26.53 54.34
C VAL A 587 17.89 -28.00 54.77
N LEU A 588 18.44 -28.94 53.99
CA LEU A 588 18.43 -30.37 54.30
C LEU A 588 19.19 -30.68 55.59
N GLY A 589 20.43 -30.20 55.72
CA GLY A 589 21.26 -30.43 56.89
C GLY A 589 20.66 -29.80 58.15
N ASN A 590 20.16 -28.56 58.07
CA ASN A 590 19.49 -27.92 59.21
C ASN A 590 18.19 -28.65 59.59
N SER A 591 17.40 -29.13 58.62
CA SER A 591 16.21 -29.94 58.91
C SER A 591 16.54 -31.26 59.62
N TYR A 592 17.67 -31.90 59.26
CA TYR A 592 18.18 -33.06 60.00
C TYR A 592 18.69 -32.71 61.42
N MET A 593 19.24 -31.52 61.63
CA MET A 593 19.60 -31.05 62.97
C MET A 593 18.36 -30.83 63.85
N GLU A 594 17.32 -30.17 63.34
CA GLU A 594 16.08 -29.88 64.08
C GLU A 594 15.25 -31.14 64.37
N THR A 595 15.28 -32.15 63.49
CA THR A 595 14.70 -33.48 63.75
C THR A 595 15.56 -34.35 64.69
N GLY A 596 16.75 -33.88 65.09
CA GLY A 596 17.68 -34.61 65.97
C GLY A 596 18.48 -35.72 65.28
N ASN A 597 18.39 -35.85 63.95
CA ASN A 597 19.14 -36.82 63.16
C ASN A 597 20.54 -36.28 62.80
N VAL A 598 21.35 -36.02 63.83
CA VAL A 598 22.65 -35.35 63.70
C VAL A 598 23.62 -36.12 62.79
N SER A 599 23.58 -37.45 62.78
CA SER A 599 24.43 -38.27 61.90
C SER A 599 24.08 -38.10 60.41
N ALA A 600 22.81 -37.88 60.07
CA ALA A 600 22.42 -37.53 58.71
C ALA A 600 22.88 -36.10 58.36
N ALA A 601 22.70 -35.13 59.26
CA ALA A 601 23.19 -33.76 59.05
C ALA A 601 24.71 -33.70 58.81
N ILE A 602 25.51 -34.42 59.61
CA ILE A 602 26.96 -34.58 59.41
C ILE A 602 27.25 -35.10 58.00
N SER A 603 26.51 -36.11 57.55
CA SER A 603 26.70 -36.72 56.22
C SER A 603 26.38 -35.73 55.09
N ILE A 604 25.28 -34.99 55.20
CA ILE A 604 24.85 -33.97 54.23
C ILE A 604 25.82 -32.79 54.17
N PHE A 605 26.26 -32.26 55.32
CA PHE A 605 27.25 -31.17 55.32
C PHE A 605 28.64 -31.66 54.86
N ALA A 606 29.04 -32.90 55.15
CA ALA A 606 30.26 -33.47 54.59
C ALA A 606 30.18 -33.59 53.06
N MET A 607 29.03 -33.99 52.49
CA MET A 607 28.80 -33.95 51.05
C MET A 607 28.91 -32.53 50.49
N TRP A 608 28.29 -31.53 51.13
CA TRP A 608 28.41 -30.13 50.72
C TRP A 608 29.87 -29.65 50.66
N THR A 609 30.70 -30.02 51.65
CA THR A 609 32.15 -29.70 51.64
C THR A 609 32.96 -30.40 50.53
N ASN A 610 32.42 -31.46 49.91
CA ASN A 610 33.02 -32.10 48.74
C ASN A 610 32.54 -31.44 47.43
N VAL A 611 31.27 -30.99 47.38
CA VAL A 611 30.69 -30.25 46.24
C VAL A 611 31.37 -28.89 46.10
N ASN A 612 31.52 -28.14 47.19
CA ASN A 612 32.27 -26.88 47.22
C ASN A 612 33.32 -26.88 48.34
N PRO A 613 34.57 -27.32 48.05
CA PRO A 613 35.68 -27.33 49.01
C PRO A 613 36.21 -25.94 49.41
N GLN A 614 35.62 -24.84 48.92
CA GLN A 614 35.92 -23.47 49.33
C GLN A 614 34.75 -22.81 50.06
N ASN A 615 33.64 -23.53 50.30
CA ASN A 615 32.52 -23.01 51.06
C ASN A 615 32.82 -23.03 52.57
N ILE A 616 32.93 -21.84 53.17
CA ILE A 616 33.22 -21.62 54.59
C ILE A 616 32.02 -22.05 55.46
N GLU A 617 30.80 -21.74 55.02
CA GLU A 617 29.55 -22.09 55.72
C GLU A 617 29.38 -23.60 55.82
N ALA A 618 29.76 -24.35 54.77
CA ALA A 618 29.72 -25.82 54.76
C ALA A 618 30.61 -26.44 55.84
N TYR A 619 31.86 -25.99 55.96
CA TYR A 619 32.78 -26.45 56.99
C TYR A 619 32.34 -26.01 58.40
N ASN A 620 31.76 -24.82 58.52
CA ASN A 620 31.20 -24.32 59.78
C ASN A 620 30.01 -25.17 60.24
N ALA A 621 29.04 -25.43 59.36
CA ALA A 621 27.86 -26.25 59.65
C ALA A 621 28.26 -27.67 60.05
N LEU A 622 29.17 -28.30 59.28
CA LEU A 622 29.74 -29.61 59.61
C LEU A 622 30.42 -29.62 60.98
N GLY A 623 31.20 -28.58 61.31
CA GLY A 623 31.83 -28.41 62.61
C GLY A 623 30.81 -28.37 63.75
N TRP A 624 29.74 -27.57 63.62
CA TRP A 624 28.68 -27.48 64.62
C TRP A 624 27.90 -28.78 64.79
N SER A 625 27.65 -29.53 63.71
CA SER A 625 27.05 -30.87 63.82
C SER A 625 27.94 -31.85 64.60
N PHE A 626 29.26 -31.83 64.39
CA PHE A 626 30.21 -32.61 65.20
C PHE A 626 30.27 -32.16 66.67
N VAL A 627 30.15 -30.85 66.97
CA VAL A 627 30.07 -30.34 68.36
C VAL A 627 28.86 -30.91 69.11
N ILE A 628 27.74 -31.07 68.41
CA ILE A 628 26.48 -31.61 68.95
C ILE A 628 26.57 -33.14 69.11
N ASP A 629 27.18 -33.85 68.17
CA ASP A 629 27.46 -35.29 68.27
C ASP A 629 28.64 -35.63 69.22
N VAL A 630 29.25 -34.62 69.83
CA VAL A 630 30.38 -34.72 70.79
C VAL A 630 31.68 -35.27 70.15
N GLN A 631 31.78 -35.26 68.82
CA GLN A 631 32.99 -35.56 68.05
C GLN A 631 33.91 -34.32 67.97
N LEU A 632 34.54 -33.97 69.10
CA LEU A 632 35.18 -32.66 69.27
C LEU A 632 36.48 -32.48 68.46
N ASP A 633 37.25 -33.54 68.21
CA ASP A 633 38.46 -33.46 67.39
C ASP A 633 38.11 -33.26 65.90
N GLU A 634 37.05 -33.93 65.43
CA GLU A 634 36.46 -33.76 64.10
C GLU A 634 35.88 -32.35 63.92
N ALA A 635 35.19 -31.82 64.94
CA ALA A 635 34.71 -30.44 64.96
C ALA A 635 35.86 -29.43 64.82
N ILE A 636 36.93 -29.57 65.61
CA ILE A 636 38.14 -28.75 65.54
C ILE A 636 38.77 -28.80 64.13
N SER A 637 38.80 -29.98 63.51
CA SER A 637 39.30 -30.18 62.15
C SER A 637 38.43 -29.44 61.11
N ALA A 638 37.10 -29.57 61.19
CA ALA A 638 36.16 -28.88 60.31
C ALA A 638 36.25 -27.36 60.42
N PHE A 639 36.19 -26.80 61.64
CA PHE A 639 36.36 -25.36 61.85
C PHE A 639 37.73 -24.86 61.41
N SER A 640 38.80 -25.65 61.58
CA SER A 640 40.13 -25.28 61.09
C SER A 640 40.20 -25.22 59.55
N LYS A 641 39.39 -26.02 58.83
CA LYS A 641 39.27 -25.88 57.37
C LYS A 641 38.54 -24.59 56.98
N ALA A 642 37.44 -24.25 57.65
CA ALA A 642 36.76 -22.96 57.46
C ALA A 642 37.71 -21.78 57.67
N LEU A 643 38.49 -21.80 58.76
CA LEU A 643 39.43 -20.75 59.13
C LEU A 643 40.72 -20.72 58.29
N ASN A 644 41.02 -21.78 57.53
CA ASN A 644 42.07 -21.73 56.52
C ASN A 644 41.61 -21.03 55.23
N ILE A 645 40.30 -20.91 55.00
CA ILE A 645 39.71 -20.17 53.88
C ILE A 645 39.50 -18.72 54.30
N GLU A 646 38.86 -18.47 55.45
CA GLU A 646 38.66 -17.13 56.03
C GLU A 646 39.08 -17.12 57.51
N PRO A 647 40.30 -16.63 57.86
CA PRO A 647 40.84 -16.70 59.22
C PRO A 647 40.06 -15.95 60.30
N GLU A 648 39.27 -14.93 59.92
CA GLU A 648 38.51 -14.08 60.84
C GLU A 648 37.02 -14.48 60.93
N TYR A 649 36.63 -15.62 60.36
CA TYR A 649 35.24 -16.07 60.33
C TYR A 649 34.72 -16.47 61.73
N LEU A 650 34.12 -15.48 62.41
CA LEU A 650 33.66 -15.55 63.81
C LEU A 650 32.88 -16.82 64.19
N PRO A 651 31.92 -17.34 63.40
CA PRO A 651 31.17 -18.54 63.78
C PRO A 651 32.05 -19.78 63.97
N SER A 652 33.10 -19.92 63.15
CA SER A 652 34.05 -21.04 63.24
C SER A 652 35.13 -20.82 64.30
N LEU A 653 35.57 -19.57 64.55
CA LEU A 653 36.42 -19.26 65.70
C LEU A 653 35.72 -19.66 67.01
N LYS A 654 34.45 -19.26 67.17
CA LYS A 654 33.64 -19.59 68.36
C LYS A 654 33.48 -21.10 68.53
N GLY A 655 33.12 -21.81 67.46
CA GLY A 655 32.99 -23.27 67.48
C GLY A 655 34.30 -23.98 67.84
N ARG A 656 35.42 -23.57 67.23
CA ARG A 656 36.74 -24.17 67.50
C ARG A 656 37.23 -23.89 68.92
N ALA A 657 37.12 -22.64 69.39
CA ALA A 657 37.45 -22.26 70.76
C ALA A 657 36.63 -23.07 71.78
N GLN A 658 35.30 -23.12 71.62
CA GLN A 658 34.42 -23.92 72.48
C GLN A 658 34.80 -25.41 72.48
N SER A 659 35.19 -25.95 71.33
CA SER A 659 35.61 -27.35 71.19
C SER A 659 36.93 -27.60 71.92
N TYR A 660 37.91 -26.69 71.79
CA TYR A 660 39.18 -26.74 72.54
C TYR A 660 38.96 -26.66 74.06
N VAL A 661 38.08 -25.78 74.55
CA VAL A 661 37.75 -25.73 75.99
C VAL A 661 37.08 -27.03 76.45
N ARG A 662 36.13 -27.59 75.66
CA ARG A 662 35.43 -28.84 76.01
C ARG A 662 36.36 -30.06 76.08
N ILE A 663 37.45 -30.12 75.31
CA ILE A 663 38.49 -31.17 75.45
C ILE A 663 39.56 -30.84 76.51
N GLY A 664 39.45 -29.71 77.21
CA GLY A 664 40.41 -29.26 78.23
C GLY A 664 41.71 -28.65 77.67
N ASN A 665 41.76 -28.30 76.39
CA ASN A 665 42.95 -27.75 75.73
C ASN A 665 42.88 -26.20 75.63
N CYS A 666 42.91 -25.56 76.79
CA CYS A 666 42.82 -24.10 76.89
C CYS A 666 43.97 -23.34 76.21
N GLU A 667 45.16 -23.93 76.14
CA GLU A 667 46.32 -23.33 75.44
C GLU A 667 46.02 -23.06 73.95
N ARG A 668 45.23 -23.94 73.31
CA ARG A 668 44.78 -23.75 71.92
C ARG A 668 43.50 -22.93 71.78
N ALA A 669 42.68 -22.84 72.83
CA ALA A 669 41.48 -22.01 72.83
C ALA A 669 41.80 -20.50 72.91
N ILE A 670 42.80 -20.12 73.73
CA ILE A 670 43.10 -18.71 74.02
C ILE A 670 43.34 -17.86 72.75
N PRO A 671 44.15 -18.28 71.75
CA PRO A 671 44.36 -17.47 70.54
C PRO A 671 43.07 -17.20 69.74
N ASP A 672 42.16 -18.18 69.66
CA ASP A 672 40.86 -18.00 68.99
C ASP A 672 39.97 -17.04 69.79
N LEU A 673 39.99 -17.14 71.13
CA LEU A 673 39.25 -16.26 72.03
C LEU A 673 39.76 -14.81 72.01
N GLU A 674 41.08 -14.62 72.00
CA GLU A 674 41.72 -13.31 71.86
C GLU A 674 41.40 -12.67 70.51
N LEU A 675 41.39 -13.46 69.42
CA LEU A 675 40.99 -12.98 68.10
C LEU A 675 39.52 -12.58 68.07
N ILE A 676 38.60 -13.39 68.61
CA ILE A 676 37.18 -13.03 68.75
C ILE A 676 37.04 -11.70 69.52
N LEU A 677 37.73 -11.55 70.66
CA LEU A 677 37.65 -10.33 71.49
C LEU A 677 38.34 -9.11 70.86
N SER A 678 39.21 -9.30 69.87
CA SER A 678 39.75 -8.19 69.07
C SER A 678 38.76 -7.67 68.03
N ILE A 679 37.83 -8.51 67.58
CA ILE A 679 36.78 -8.19 66.60
C ILE A 679 35.51 -7.69 67.32
N ASP A 680 35.08 -8.40 68.37
CA ASP A 680 34.00 -8.01 69.28
C ASP A 680 34.46 -8.13 70.74
N ALA A 681 34.91 -7.00 71.31
CA ALA A 681 35.42 -6.91 72.67
C ALA A 681 34.38 -7.21 73.78
N ASN A 682 33.09 -7.33 73.44
CA ASN A 682 32.01 -7.62 74.39
C ASN A 682 31.40 -9.01 74.18
N ASP A 683 32.02 -9.90 73.41
CA ASP A 683 31.48 -11.24 73.17
C ASP A 683 31.40 -12.07 74.46
N GLU A 684 30.18 -12.18 75.01
CA GLU A 684 29.92 -12.87 76.28
C GLU A 684 30.32 -14.35 76.24
N GLY A 685 30.22 -14.98 75.06
CA GLY A 685 30.62 -16.37 74.85
C GLY A 685 32.13 -16.55 74.99
N ALA A 686 32.92 -15.69 74.34
CA ALA A 686 34.37 -15.73 74.41
C ALA A 686 34.88 -15.37 75.81
N LEU A 687 34.33 -14.33 76.46
CA LEU A 687 34.65 -13.99 77.85
C LEU A 687 34.31 -15.14 78.81
N GLY A 688 33.16 -15.80 78.62
CA GLY A 688 32.73 -16.95 79.41
C GLY A 688 33.67 -18.16 79.27
N LEU A 689 34.12 -18.47 78.05
CA LEU A 689 35.09 -19.54 77.79
C LEU A 689 36.49 -19.21 78.32
N LEU A 690 36.91 -17.94 78.22
CA LEU A 690 38.22 -17.51 78.72
C LEU A 690 38.33 -17.62 80.25
N ASN A 691 37.24 -17.29 80.97
CA ASN A 691 37.13 -17.51 82.41
C ASN A 691 37.16 -19.00 82.79
N GLN A 692 36.58 -19.90 81.99
CA GLN A 692 36.67 -21.36 82.23
C GLN A 692 38.09 -21.89 82.06
N CYS A 693 38.88 -21.24 81.21
CA CYS A 693 40.28 -21.60 80.96
C CYS A 693 41.29 -21.00 81.94
N ASN A 694 40.88 -20.03 82.76
CA ASN A 694 41.74 -19.35 83.74
C ASN A 694 40.96 -19.12 85.06
N PRO A 695 40.59 -20.20 85.77
CA PRO A 695 39.63 -20.18 86.88
C PRO A 695 40.14 -19.59 88.21
#